data_AF-A0A161LG09-F1
#
_entry.id   AF-A0A161LG09-F1
#
_cell.length_a   1.000
_cell.length_b   1.000
_cell.length_c   1.000
_cell.angle_alpha   90.00
_cell.angle_beta   90.00
_cell.angle_gamma   90.00
#
_symmetry.space_group_name_H-M   'P 1'
#
loop_
_entity.id
_entity.type
_entity.pdbx_description
1 polymer ?
#
loop_
_entity_poly.entity_id
_entity_poly.type
_entity_poly.pdbx_seq_one_letter_code
_entity_poly.pdbx_strand_id
1 'polypeptide(L)'
;MKLIFSVDYFTSWGQTVYVEGSIPELQPAEMSFSDNHLWKLTLDIPSDVPSFTYSYYVKDQEGAIIKEWGKPRVFESKENIAIYHLKDQWMGIPYNSPFFSSAFTKAFFAPDKKKKIASSIAETSITFRVFAPEIRGGKCLALVGNNTVLGNWKVKKSLLMSNENFPEWSITLDRSKLKAPFEYKFAVADPDTLSVEEWENGTNRAVTALPPKDEELIITCGVYRGNNPAWKCAGVAIPVFSLRSETSFGIGDFADLKKMIDWAANTGQRVVQLLPVNDTTMTHTWTDSYPYNANTIFALHPLYLSISVFEKIKDKEVMKFANEMQKELNALPEVDYEAVSDAKWKIYRTAYNEQYTKVNNTAAYKDFVEQNKEWLYPYCTFCYLRDKYKTVDFRQWKEYAIFSPAIIEELCNKNSQDYDEIAIHSFLQYHLHNQLKEASDYARSKGVILKGDIPIGVSPCSVEAWTEPHLFNLDAQTGAPPDDFSITGQNWGFPTYNWERMKQDGFRWWRRRFTKMADYFDAYRIDHLLGFFRIWEIPMDAVQGLLGHFSPALPMGRQELQANGFWIDEERHLKPYIRYYQLNEMFGNATDEVIAKYLVEKGSGAFGLKEEFSTQRKIEAYFAATGEDTNVRDGLYALVAEVLFVKDPRDTQKFHPRITAQYTYSYKALSDSDKYTFDRLYDHFYYQRHNYFWSEQAMQKLPDLITSTEMLVCAEDLGMIPACVPYVMKQLHMLSLEIQRMPKDPTKKFANTNYYPYLSVATTSTHDMSTLRGWWEEDGELRQQYYNQVLGKWGEAPMYAEPWICSNIVRNHLWAPSILTILPLQDWLSIDGEIRRVNPHDERINVPANPRHYWRYRMHITLEQLLASDDFNQKVRSLIKETGR
;
A
#
# COMPACT_ATOMS: atom_id res chain seq x y z
N MET A 1 1.08 -12.62 42.82
CA MET A 1 1.87 -11.37 42.87
C MET A 1 0.93 -10.16 42.80
N LYS A 2 1.36 -8.99 43.26
CA LYS A 2 0.57 -7.75 43.20
C LYS A 2 1.19 -6.77 42.21
N LEU A 3 0.37 -6.22 41.31
CA LEU A 3 0.80 -5.23 40.33
C LEU A 3 0.11 -3.89 40.60
N ILE A 4 0.90 -2.83 40.64
CA ILE A 4 0.45 -1.45 40.82
C ILE A 4 0.73 -0.70 39.52
N PHE A 5 -0.29 -0.55 38.70
CA PHE A 5 -0.25 0.24 37.47
C PHE A 5 -0.35 1.72 37.82
N SER A 6 0.48 2.53 37.18
CA SER A 6 0.41 3.98 37.24
C SER A 6 0.72 4.58 35.88
N VAL A 7 -0.16 5.42 35.36
CA VAL A 7 0.01 6.08 34.05
C VAL A 7 -0.30 7.56 34.14
N ASP A 8 0.59 8.39 33.60
CA ASP A 8 0.38 9.83 33.48
C ASP A 8 -0.40 10.12 32.19
N TYR A 9 -1.62 10.65 32.33
CA TYR A 9 -2.47 11.03 31.20
C TYR A 9 -3.48 12.13 31.56
N PHE A 10 -3.53 13.18 30.74
CA PHE A 10 -4.50 14.25 30.86
C PHE A 10 -5.84 13.83 30.24
N THR A 11 -6.87 13.70 31.05
CA THR A 11 -8.24 13.42 30.60
C THR A 11 -9.08 14.70 30.50
N SER A 12 -10.02 14.72 29.56
CA SER A 12 -11.10 15.70 29.54
C SER A 12 -12.20 15.33 30.52
N TRP A 13 -13.08 16.27 30.87
CA TRP A 13 -14.22 15.98 31.72
C TRP A 13 -15.08 14.85 31.13
N GLY A 14 -15.42 13.85 31.95
CA GLY A 14 -16.18 12.67 31.53
C GLY A 14 -15.36 11.52 30.94
N GLN A 15 -14.02 11.65 30.86
CA GLN A 15 -13.15 10.56 30.42
C GLN A 15 -12.53 9.79 31.59
N THR A 16 -12.46 8.47 31.44
CA THR A 16 -11.84 7.55 32.40
C THR A 16 -10.80 6.66 31.70
N VAL A 17 -9.68 6.41 32.37
CA VAL A 17 -8.61 5.55 31.86
C VAL A 17 -8.86 4.10 32.30
N TYR A 18 -8.65 3.17 31.37
CA TYR A 18 -8.74 1.73 31.56
C TYR A 18 -7.42 1.07 31.17
N VAL A 19 -7.14 -0.09 31.77
CA VAL A 19 -6.10 -1.02 31.31
C VAL A 19 -6.74 -2.32 30.86
N GLU A 20 -6.31 -2.84 29.71
CA GLU A 20 -6.71 -4.15 29.19
C GLU A 20 -5.47 -5.00 28.90
N GLY A 21 -5.62 -6.33 28.90
CA GLY A 21 -4.49 -7.23 28.68
C GLY A 21 -4.88 -8.65 28.28
N SER A 22 -3.88 -9.51 28.09
CA SER A 22 -4.04 -10.87 27.57
C SER A 22 -4.48 -11.91 28.63
N ILE A 23 -4.72 -11.48 29.88
CA ILE A 23 -5.11 -12.35 30.99
C ILE A 23 -6.49 -11.97 31.56
N PRO A 24 -7.22 -12.91 32.19
CA PRO A 24 -8.57 -12.64 32.70
C PRO A 24 -8.68 -11.49 33.71
N GLU A 25 -7.66 -11.31 34.56
CA GLU A 25 -7.59 -10.23 35.54
C GLU A 25 -7.44 -8.84 34.91
N LEU A 26 -7.04 -8.80 33.64
CA LEU A 26 -6.93 -7.61 32.80
C LEU A 26 -8.01 -7.60 31.70
N GLN A 27 -9.18 -8.19 31.97
CA GLN A 27 -10.41 -7.72 31.31
C GLN A 27 -10.64 -6.26 31.73
N PRO A 28 -11.15 -5.40 30.83
CA PRO A 28 -10.99 -3.97 30.97
C PRO A 28 -11.19 -3.42 32.38
N ALA A 29 -10.10 -3.00 32.99
CA ALA A 29 -10.05 -2.63 34.39
C ALA A 29 -9.96 -1.12 34.53
N GLU A 30 -10.94 -0.54 35.21
CA GLU A 30 -11.04 0.91 35.43
C GLU A 30 -9.95 1.40 36.38
N MET A 31 -9.24 2.46 35.99
CA MET A 31 -8.23 3.08 36.83
C MET A 31 -8.83 4.22 37.65
N SER A 32 -8.29 4.45 38.85
CA SER A 32 -8.67 5.58 39.70
C SER A 32 -7.76 6.79 39.45
N PHE A 33 -8.36 7.96 39.26
CA PHE A 33 -7.62 9.22 39.18
C PHE A 33 -6.99 9.56 40.54
N SER A 34 -5.73 9.96 40.52
CA SER A 34 -5.00 10.54 41.65
C SER A 34 -4.41 11.89 41.26
N ASP A 35 -3.84 12.63 42.20
CA ASP A 35 -3.32 13.98 41.98
C ASP A 35 -2.29 14.04 40.81
N ASN A 36 -2.20 15.20 40.15
CA ASN A 36 -1.25 15.50 39.07
C ASN A 36 -1.35 14.58 37.84
N HIS A 37 -2.56 14.37 37.30
CA HIS A 37 -2.81 13.62 36.05
C HIS A 37 -2.43 12.13 36.11
N LEU A 38 -2.23 11.58 37.31
CA LEU A 38 -1.77 10.23 37.50
C LEU A 38 -2.95 9.28 37.76
N TRP A 39 -3.12 8.29 36.91
CA TRP A 39 -4.11 7.22 37.08
C TRP A 39 -3.46 6.00 37.71
N LYS A 40 -4.15 5.33 38.65
CA LYS A 40 -3.63 4.15 39.35
C LYS A 40 -4.62 3.01 39.39
N LEU A 41 -4.09 1.79 39.36
CA LEU A 41 -4.85 0.57 39.60
C LEU A 41 -3.94 -0.47 40.28
N THR A 42 -4.48 -1.16 41.29
CA THR A 42 -3.78 -2.28 41.94
C THR A 42 -4.55 -3.55 41.66
N LEU A 43 -3.87 -4.58 41.15
CA LEU A 43 -4.43 -5.90 40.88
C LEU A 43 -3.60 -6.99 41.53
N ASP A 44 -4.26 -8.03 42.02
CA ASP A 44 -3.62 -9.28 42.41
C ASP A 44 -3.67 -10.23 41.21
N ILE A 45 -2.48 -10.59 40.70
CA ILE A 45 -2.31 -11.49 39.56
C ILE A 45 -1.78 -12.83 40.07
N PRO A 46 -2.29 -13.99 39.58
CA PRO A 46 -1.75 -15.29 39.96
C PRO A 46 -0.24 -15.36 39.74
N SER A 47 0.51 -15.87 40.74
CA SER A 47 1.97 -15.87 40.70
C SER A 47 2.56 -16.85 39.66
N ASP A 48 1.74 -17.74 39.13
CA ASP A 48 2.06 -18.72 38.07
C ASP A 48 1.92 -18.13 36.66
N VAL A 49 1.51 -16.88 36.50
CA VAL A 49 1.50 -16.17 35.21
C VAL A 49 2.89 -15.55 34.96
N PRO A 50 3.72 -16.13 34.06
CA PRO A 50 5.10 -15.69 33.87
C PRO A 50 5.20 -14.39 33.05
N SER A 51 4.28 -14.19 32.11
CA SER A 51 4.28 -13.03 31.23
C SER A 51 2.89 -12.77 30.67
N PHE A 52 2.57 -11.50 30.40
CA PHE A 52 1.35 -11.12 29.71
C PHE A 52 1.53 -9.79 29.00
N THR A 53 0.61 -9.45 28.10
CA THR A 53 0.57 -8.14 27.45
C THR A 53 -0.51 -7.24 28.03
N TYR A 54 -0.29 -5.93 28.05
CA TYR A 54 -1.28 -4.94 28.47
C TYR A 54 -1.18 -3.63 27.68
N SER A 55 -2.28 -2.89 27.63
CA SER A 55 -2.36 -1.57 27.01
C SER A 55 -3.38 -0.68 27.70
N TYR A 56 -3.19 0.63 27.59
CA TYR A 56 -4.13 1.63 28.11
C TYR A 56 -5.09 2.12 27.04
N TYR A 57 -6.31 2.45 27.46
CA TYR A 57 -7.24 3.20 26.64
C TYR A 57 -8.09 4.15 27.50
N VAL A 58 -8.68 5.15 26.86
CA VAL A 58 -9.57 6.13 27.48
C VAL A 58 -10.96 5.92 26.92
N LYS A 59 -11.97 5.97 27.77
CA LYS A 59 -13.39 5.90 27.38
C LYS A 59 -14.11 7.16 27.88
N ASP A 60 -14.92 7.76 27.03
CA ASP A 60 -15.80 8.86 27.42
C ASP A 60 -17.21 8.39 27.84
N GLN A 61 -18.07 9.35 28.22
CA GLN A 61 -19.44 9.08 28.66
C GLN A 61 -20.35 8.54 27.55
N GLU A 62 -20.04 8.85 26.28
CA GLU A 62 -20.79 8.38 25.10
C GLU A 62 -20.32 6.99 24.64
N GLY A 63 -19.21 6.51 25.23
CA GLY A 63 -18.63 5.21 24.97
C GLY A 63 -17.57 5.20 23.87
N ALA A 64 -17.15 6.36 23.36
CA ALA A 64 -16.05 6.44 22.42
C ALA A 64 -14.72 6.08 23.12
N ILE A 65 -13.87 5.33 22.41
CA ILE A 65 -12.63 4.78 22.93
C ILE A 65 -11.45 5.39 22.17
N ILE A 66 -10.45 5.89 22.91
CA ILE A 66 -9.15 6.30 22.39
C ILE A 66 -8.12 5.33 22.97
N LYS A 67 -7.47 4.53 22.13
CA LYS A 67 -6.41 3.59 22.56
C LYS A 67 -5.04 4.27 22.54
N GLU A 68 -4.14 3.84 23.42
CA GLU A 68 -2.73 4.22 23.28
C GLU A 68 -2.14 3.65 21.97
N TRP A 69 -1.16 4.33 21.42
CA TRP A 69 -0.51 3.96 20.18
C TRP A 69 0.59 2.92 20.39
N GLY A 70 0.72 2.01 19.43
CA GLY A 70 1.78 1.01 19.38
C GLY A 70 1.29 -0.38 19.78
N LYS A 71 2.24 -1.31 19.92
CA LYS A 71 1.93 -2.66 20.38
C LYS A 71 1.63 -2.66 21.89
N PRO A 72 0.80 -3.60 22.37
CA PRO A 72 0.67 -3.86 23.79
C PRO A 72 2.04 -4.07 24.44
N ARG A 73 2.22 -3.52 25.64
CA ARG A 73 3.42 -3.65 26.46
C ARG A 73 3.52 -5.07 26.97
N VAL A 74 4.74 -5.59 27.10
CA VAL A 74 4.98 -6.92 27.69
C VAL A 74 5.43 -6.77 29.14
N PHE A 75 4.73 -7.46 30.04
CA PHE A 75 5.17 -7.69 31.41
C PHE A 75 5.73 -9.10 31.54
N GLU A 76 6.83 -9.23 32.28
CA GLU A 76 7.46 -10.51 32.61
C GLU A 76 7.78 -10.50 34.10
N SER A 77 7.37 -11.55 34.82
CA SER A 77 7.65 -11.71 36.24
C SER A 77 9.02 -12.35 36.45
N LYS A 78 9.67 -11.96 37.55
CA LYS A 78 10.90 -12.55 38.08
C LYS A 78 10.58 -13.42 39.29
N GLU A 79 11.39 -14.45 39.49
CA GLU A 79 11.32 -15.27 40.70
C GLU A 79 11.53 -14.41 41.95
N ASN A 80 10.79 -14.72 43.02
CA ASN A 80 10.90 -14.10 44.34
C ASN A 80 10.49 -12.62 44.47
N ILE A 81 9.80 -12.03 43.48
CA ILE A 81 9.20 -10.68 43.62
C ILE A 81 7.70 -10.79 43.86
N ALA A 82 7.24 -10.23 44.98
CA ALA A 82 5.82 -10.26 45.36
C ALA A 82 5.03 -9.07 44.80
N ILE A 83 5.66 -7.90 44.65
CA ILE A 83 5.00 -6.64 44.29
C ILE A 83 5.78 -5.93 43.17
N TYR A 84 5.06 -5.49 42.14
CA TYR A 84 5.58 -4.75 41.00
C TYR A 84 4.88 -3.39 40.89
N HIS A 85 5.67 -2.34 40.67
CA HIS A 85 5.20 -1.00 40.34
C HIS A 85 5.47 -0.75 38.86
N LEU A 86 4.41 -0.59 38.07
CA LEU A 86 4.47 -0.27 36.65
C LEU A 86 4.21 1.22 36.50
N LYS A 87 5.28 2.00 36.30
CA LYS A 87 5.21 3.45 36.10
C LYS A 87 5.36 3.77 34.63
N ASP A 88 4.23 4.03 34.01
CA ASP A 88 4.07 4.15 32.59
C ASP A 88 3.74 5.57 32.14
N GLN A 89 4.11 5.86 30.91
CA GLN A 89 3.74 7.09 30.23
C GLN A 89 2.82 6.73 29.07
N TRP A 90 1.68 7.41 28.96
CA TRP A 90 0.77 7.23 27.83
C TRP A 90 1.48 7.49 26.50
N MET A 91 1.27 6.59 25.54
CA MET A 91 1.84 6.71 24.19
C MET A 91 0.78 7.26 23.22
N GLY A 92 0.89 8.53 22.86
CA GLY A 92 0.23 9.04 21.64
C GLY A 92 1.02 8.61 20.39
N ILE A 93 0.49 8.88 19.20
CA ILE A 93 1.25 8.66 17.95
C ILE A 93 2.52 9.53 18.00
N PRO A 94 3.72 8.93 18.06
CA PRO A 94 4.95 9.71 18.17
C PRO A 94 5.26 10.40 16.85
N TYR A 95 5.87 11.58 16.89
CA TYR A 95 6.22 12.36 15.69
C TYR A 95 7.14 11.59 14.73
N ASN A 96 7.89 10.62 15.26
CA ASN A 96 8.78 9.74 14.53
C ASN A 96 8.22 8.32 14.36
N SER A 97 6.89 8.14 14.39
CA SER A 97 6.24 6.84 14.18
C SER A 97 6.71 6.09 12.92
N PRO A 98 7.09 6.72 11.79
CA PRO A 98 7.64 5.99 10.64
C PRO A 98 8.88 5.16 10.97
N PHE A 99 9.70 5.57 11.94
CA PHE A 99 10.91 4.87 12.34
C PHE A 99 10.65 3.61 13.18
N PHE A 100 9.42 3.41 13.68
CA PHE A 100 9.03 2.15 14.31
C PHE A 100 8.73 1.05 13.30
N SER A 101 8.64 1.38 12.01
CA SER A 101 8.33 0.40 10.99
C SER A 101 9.45 -0.65 10.81
N SER A 102 9.11 -1.82 10.26
CA SER A 102 10.07 -2.88 9.94
C SER A 102 11.16 -2.41 8.98
N ALA A 103 10.88 -1.42 8.13
CA ALA A 103 11.89 -0.81 7.25
C ALA A 103 13.09 -0.27 8.04
N PHE A 104 12.82 0.39 9.17
CA PHE A 104 13.87 0.91 10.04
C PHE A 104 14.33 -0.12 11.06
N THR A 105 13.39 -0.82 11.72
CA THR A 105 13.70 -1.69 12.85
C THR A 105 14.34 -3.02 12.46
N LYS A 106 14.08 -3.52 11.25
CA LYS A 106 14.60 -4.80 10.74
C LYS A 106 15.64 -4.64 9.62
N ALA A 107 15.76 -3.47 9.00
CA ALA A 107 16.76 -3.21 7.95
C ALA A 107 17.64 -1.99 8.22
N PHE A 108 17.15 -0.75 8.06
CA PHE A 108 18.02 0.43 7.99
C PHE A 108 18.80 0.69 9.28
N PHE A 109 18.14 0.57 10.43
CA PHE A 109 18.70 0.83 11.76
C PHE A 109 18.71 -0.43 12.64
N ALA A 110 18.57 -1.61 12.02
CA ALA A 110 18.64 -2.87 12.74
C ALA A 110 19.94 -2.97 13.55
N PRO A 111 19.87 -3.28 14.87
CA PRO A 111 21.06 -3.42 15.68
C PRO A 111 21.97 -4.55 15.20
N ASP A 112 23.28 -4.41 15.46
CA ASP A 112 24.23 -5.49 15.21
C ASP A 112 23.94 -6.66 16.15
N LYS A 113 23.53 -7.81 15.58
CA LYS A 113 23.25 -9.04 16.30
C LYS A 113 24.43 -9.54 17.16
N LYS A 114 25.67 -9.11 16.87
CA LYS A 114 26.89 -9.51 17.58
C LYS A 114 27.20 -8.66 18.82
N LYS A 115 26.70 -7.43 18.90
CA LYS A 115 26.94 -6.49 20.02
C LYS A 115 25.73 -6.39 20.95
N LYS A 116 25.17 -7.54 21.35
CA LYS A 116 24.09 -7.57 22.35
C LYS A 116 24.63 -7.17 23.71
N ILE A 117 24.03 -6.16 24.32
CA ILE A 117 24.32 -5.76 25.70
C ILE A 117 23.32 -6.49 26.58
N ALA A 118 23.77 -7.54 27.26
CA ALA A 118 22.92 -8.36 28.11
C ALA A 118 22.38 -7.53 29.30
N SER A 119 21.12 -7.76 29.65
CA SER A 119 20.52 -7.20 30.86
C SER A 119 21.17 -7.82 32.12
N SER A 120 21.46 -7.00 33.13
CA SER A 120 21.97 -7.51 34.41
C SER A 120 20.82 -8.00 35.29
N ILE A 121 20.93 -9.21 35.82
CA ILE A 121 19.96 -9.81 36.73
C ILE A 121 20.33 -9.40 38.15
N ALA A 122 19.50 -8.59 38.81
CA ALA A 122 19.60 -8.28 40.24
C ALA A 122 18.34 -8.80 40.96
N GLU A 123 18.50 -9.32 42.18
CA GLU A 123 17.40 -9.88 42.99
C GLU A 123 16.30 -8.85 43.30
N THR A 124 16.65 -7.57 43.38
CA THR A 124 15.70 -6.45 43.52
C THR A 124 16.13 -5.32 42.59
N SER A 125 15.21 -4.88 41.73
CA SER A 125 15.63 -4.11 40.57
C SER A 125 14.68 -2.97 40.19
N ILE A 126 15.27 -1.94 39.58
CA ILE A 126 14.55 -0.91 38.84
C ILE A 126 14.88 -1.06 37.37
N THR A 127 13.87 -1.19 36.52
CA THR A 127 14.04 -1.34 35.08
C THR A 127 13.57 -0.08 34.37
N PHE A 128 14.46 0.56 33.61
CA PHE A 128 14.10 1.67 32.73
C PHE A 128 13.89 1.12 31.32
N ARG A 129 12.77 1.50 30.70
CA ARG A 129 12.45 1.20 29.30
C ARG A 129 12.20 2.50 28.55
N VAL A 130 12.71 2.63 27.33
CA VAL A 130 12.50 3.79 26.47
C VAL A 130 12.53 3.37 25.00
N PHE A 131 11.64 3.90 24.19
CA PHE A 131 11.65 3.66 22.75
C PHE A 131 12.57 4.64 22.04
N ALA A 132 13.55 4.15 21.30
CA ALA A 132 14.48 4.98 20.54
C ALA A 132 14.77 4.35 19.17
N PRO A 133 13.78 4.40 18.24
CA PRO A 133 13.89 3.76 16.93
C PRO A 133 14.90 4.43 15.99
N GLU A 134 15.25 5.70 16.23
CA GLU A 134 16.15 6.49 15.39
C GLU A 134 17.64 6.26 15.67
N ILE A 135 17.97 5.49 16.72
CA ILE A 135 19.35 5.19 17.06
C ILE A 135 19.95 4.32 15.96
N ARG A 136 20.92 4.89 15.23
CA ARG A 136 21.54 4.26 14.06
C ARG A 136 22.46 3.11 14.45
N GLY A 137 22.68 2.19 13.50
CA GLY A 137 23.58 1.05 13.67
C GLY A 137 24.98 1.48 14.14
N GLY A 138 25.52 0.74 15.12
CA GLY A 138 26.84 1.00 15.71
C GLY A 138 26.82 1.97 16.91
N LYS A 139 25.69 2.60 17.22
CA LYS A 139 25.50 3.43 18.42
C LYS A 139 24.67 2.71 19.46
N CYS A 140 24.74 3.20 20.70
CA CYS A 140 24.01 2.66 21.83
C CYS A 140 23.35 3.78 22.63
N LEU A 141 22.20 3.49 23.26
CA LEU A 141 21.62 4.38 24.25
C LEU A 141 22.28 4.13 25.61
N ALA A 142 22.52 5.19 26.36
CA ALA A 142 23.13 5.15 27.68
C ALA A 142 22.32 5.97 28.69
N LEU A 143 22.29 5.50 29.94
CA LEU A 143 21.65 6.16 31.06
C LEU A 143 22.69 6.88 31.93
N VAL A 144 22.47 8.17 32.21
CA VAL A 144 23.36 9.01 33.02
C VAL A 144 22.53 9.86 33.98
N GLY A 145 23.03 10.11 35.20
CA GLY A 145 22.28 10.88 36.20
C GLY A 145 23.08 11.31 37.40
N ASN A 146 22.42 11.97 38.35
CA ASN A 146 23.05 12.56 39.54
C ASN A 146 23.32 11.57 40.69
N ASN A 147 22.93 10.30 40.54
CA ASN A 147 23.22 9.24 41.51
C ASN A 147 24.61 8.63 41.24
N THR A 148 25.30 8.16 42.28
CA THR A 148 26.61 7.50 42.16
C THR A 148 26.60 6.32 41.19
N VAL A 149 25.53 5.52 41.20
CA VAL A 149 25.36 4.39 40.27
C VAL A 149 25.23 4.86 38.82
N LEU A 150 24.63 6.02 38.60
CA LEU A 150 24.43 6.65 37.30
C LEU A 150 25.61 7.55 36.87
N GLY A 151 26.72 7.47 37.59
CA GLY A 151 27.96 8.14 37.23
C GLY A 151 28.10 9.60 37.69
N ASN A 152 27.14 10.17 38.44
CA ASN A 152 27.15 11.59 38.86
C ASN A 152 27.38 12.56 37.68
N TRP A 153 26.60 12.41 36.61
CA TRP A 153 26.70 13.15 35.34
C TRP A 153 28.03 12.98 34.57
N LYS A 154 28.88 12.03 34.98
CA LYS A 154 30.11 11.70 34.24
C LYS A 154 29.81 10.66 33.17
N VAL A 155 29.80 11.10 31.92
CA VAL A 155 29.57 10.28 30.72
C VAL A 155 30.42 9.02 30.65
N LYS A 156 31.73 9.08 30.97
CA LYS A 156 32.60 7.89 30.97
C LYS A 156 32.20 6.80 31.97
N LYS A 157 31.22 7.09 32.83
CA LYS A 157 30.60 6.16 33.79
C LYS A 157 29.13 5.88 33.46
N SER A 158 28.69 6.22 32.24
CA SER A 158 27.33 5.95 31.77
C SER A 158 27.07 4.47 31.70
N LEU A 159 25.82 4.07 31.91
CA LEU A 159 25.41 2.68 31.83
C LEU A 159 24.74 2.45 30.47
N LEU A 160 25.29 1.56 29.66
CA LEU A 160 24.74 1.23 28.35
C LEU A 160 23.45 0.40 28.50
N MET A 161 22.47 0.69 27.64
CA MET A 161 21.17 0.02 27.63
C MET A 161 21.17 -1.14 26.62
N SER A 162 20.44 -2.21 26.96
CA SER A 162 20.14 -3.33 26.06
C SER A 162 19.18 -2.88 24.95
N ASN A 163 19.34 -3.46 23.77
CA ASN A 163 18.46 -3.33 22.60
C ASN A 163 17.89 -4.67 22.14
N GLU A 164 17.79 -5.66 23.04
CA GLU A 164 17.25 -6.98 22.73
C GLU A 164 15.81 -6.91 22.17
N ASN A 165 15.04 -5.92 22.61
CA ASN A 165 13.67 -5.66 22.20
C ASN A 165 13.55 -4.42 21.28
N PHE A 166 14.59 -4.10 20.49
CA PHE A 166 14.61 -2.92 19.61
C PHE A 166 13.30 -2.78 18.81
N PRO A 167 12.66 -1.59 18.77
CA PRO A 167 13.18 -0.26 19.14
C PRO A 167 13.09 0.10 20.63
N GLU A 168 12.66 -0.81 21.50
CA GLU A 168 12.74 -0.62 22.96
C GLU A 168 14.18 -0.84 23.44
N TRP A 169 14.68 0.12 24.20
CA TRP A 169 15.93 0.03 24.94
C TRP A 169 15.64 -0.13 26.42
N SER A 170 16.37 -1.02 27.09
CA SER A 170 16.14 -1.30 28.50
C SER A 170 17.43 -1.41 29.32
N ILE A 171 17.35 -1.02 30.60
CA ILE A 171 18.41 -1.30 31.56
C ILE A 171 17.81 -1.58 32.94
N THR A 172 18.33 -2.61 33.59
CA THR A 172 17.92 -3.02 34.93
C THR A 172 19.05 -2.69 35.91
N LEU A 173 18.73 -1.91 36.95
CA LEU A 173 19.69 -1.50 37.98
C LEU A 173 19.31 -2.10 39.33
N ASP A 174 20.31 -2.31 40.18
CA ASP A 174 20.13 -2.73 41.56
C ASP A 174 19.46 -1.62 42.38
N ARG A 175 18.23 -1.90 42.84
CA ARG A 175 17.41 -0.97 43.62
C ARG A 175 18.12 -0.55 44.92
N SER A 176 18.87 -1.45 45.56
CA SER A 176 19.49 -1.19 46.87
C SER A 176 20.55 -0.08 46.85
N LYS A 177 21.13 0.19 45.67
CA LYS A 177 22.19 1.17 45.47
C LYS A 177 21.68 2.57 45.12
N LEU A 178 20.38 2.73 44.88
CA LEU A 178 19.76 3.99 44.47
C LEU A 178 19.09 4.71 45.65
N LYS A 179 19.12 6.06 45.59
CA LYS A 179 18.49 6.97 46.55
C LYS A 179 17.65 7.99 45.79
N ALA A 180 16.40 8.16 46.17
CA ALA A 180 15.49 9.17 45.62
C ALA A 180 15.41 10.42 46.52
N PRO A 181 15.06 11.60 45.96
CA PRO A 181 14.85 11.84 44.54
C PRO A 181 16.18 11.86 43.77
N PHE A 182 16.15 11.43 42.52
CA PHE A 182 17.30 11.54 41.62
C PHE A 182 16.86 11.89 40.21
N GLU A 183 17.79 12.47 39.46
CA GLU A 183 17.59 12.91 38.09
C GLU A 183 18.46 12.10 37.13
N TYR A 184 17.96 11.90 35.92
CA TYR A 184 18.64 11.17 34.86
C TYR A 184 18.28 11.73 33.48
N LYS A 185 19.11 11.39 32.50
CA LYS A 185 18.88 11.58 31.08
C LYS A 185 19.42 10.40 30.29
N PHE A 186 18.84 10.22 29.10
CA PHE A 186 19.42 9.34 28.09
C PHE A 186 20.45 10.09 27.24
N ALA A 187 21.44 9.37 26.74
CA ALA A 187 22.43 9.90 25.80
C ALA A 187 22.80 8.83 24.77
N VAL A 188 23.05 9.26 23.53
CA VAL A 188 23.63 8.40 22.50
C VAL A 188 25.13 8.34 22.72
N ALA A 189 25.64 7.13 22.86
CA ALA A 189 27.05 6.87 23.10
C ALA A 189 27.61 5.87 22.09
N ASP A 190 28.89 6.04 21.82
CA ASP A 190 29.68 4.99 21.17
C ASP A 190 29.93 3.85 22.18
N PRO A 191 29.55 2.61 21.87
CA PRO A 191 29.61 1.51 22.83
C PRO A 191 31.04 1.10 23.20
N ASP A 192 32.03 1.38 22.34
CA ASP A 192 33.41 0.95 22.53
C ASP A 192 34.22 1.99 23.32
N THR A 193 33.95 3.28 23.10
CA THR A 193 34.69 4.40 23.72
C THR A 193 33.95 5.08 24.87
N LEU A 194 32.63 4.85 24.99
CA LEU A 194 31.73 5.55 25.91
C LEU A 194 31.77 7.08 25.78
N SER A 195 32.07 7.59 24.57
CA SER A 195 31.92 9.02 24.28
C SER A 195 30.44 9.31 23.95
N VAL A 196 29.90 10.36 24.57
CA VAL A 196 28.56 10.86 24.21
C VAL A 196 28.64 11.71 22.97
N GLU A 197 27.80 11.37 22.01
CA GLU A 197 27.60 12.12 20.78
C GLU A 197 26.42 13.07 20.91
N GLU A 198 25.38 12.64 21.63
CA GLU A 198 24.14 13.38 21.76
C GLU A 198 23.47 13.16 23.11
N TRP A 199 22.93 14.24 23.69
CA TRP A 199 22.11 14.18 24.90
C TRP A 199 20.63 14.29 24.56
N GLU A 200 19.79 13.63 25.35
CA GLU A 200 18.35 13.84 25.28
C GLU A 200 17.96 15.32 25.51
N ASN A 201 17.07 15.82 24.65
CA ASN A 201 16.48 17.15 24.73
C ASN A 201 15.48 17.30 25.89
N GLY A 202 15.23 18.55 26.27
CA GLY A 202 14.30 18.91 27.34
C GLY A 202 14.93 18.86 28.74
N THR A 203 14.09 18.95 29.77
CA THR A 203 14.51 18.90 31.17
C THR A 203 14.96 17.49 31.58
N ASN A 204 15.72 17.41 32.68
CA ASN A 204 16.09 16.12 33.25
C ASN A 204 14.83 15.33 33.64
N ARG A 205 14.85 14.02 33.40
CA ARG A 205 13.83 13.11 33.91
C ARG A 205 14.13 12.86 35.38
N ALA A 206 13.10 12.61 36.19
CA ALA A 206 13.26 12.43 37.63
C ALA A 206 12.50 11.22 38.16
N VAL A 207 13.12 10.54 39.13
CA VAL A 207 12.45 9.57 39.99
C VAL A 207 12.30 10.21 41.36
N THR A 208 11.07 10.53 41.74
CA THR A 208 10.75 11.24 42.99
C THR A 208 10.69 10.33 44.20
N ALA A 209 10.24 9.09 44.01
CA ALA A 209 10.12 8.07 45.04
C ALA A 209 10.54 6.71 44.49
N LEU A 210 11.01 5.85 45.38
CA LEU A 210 11.37 4.46 45.08
C LEU A 210 10.57 3.54 46.01
N PRO A 211 10.13 2.37 45.53
CA PRO A 211 9.44 1.41 46.37
C PRO A 211 10.38 0.81 47.44
N PRO A 212 9.84 0.05 48.40
CA PRO A 212 10.61 -0.82 49.30
C PRO A 212 11.65 -1.67 48.56
N LYS A 213 12.67 -2.12 49.30
CA LYS A 213 13.84 -2.76 48.68
C LYS A 213 13.52 -4.14 48.08
N ASP A 214 12.47 -4.80 48.54
CA ASP A 214 11.99 -6.12 48.16
C ASP A 214 10.91 -6.09 47.05
N GLU A 215 10.66 -4.92 46.47
CA GLU A 215 9.68 -4.72 45.40
C GLU A 215 10.37 -4.22 44.11
N GLU A 216 9.77 -4.51 42.95
CA GLU A 216 10.30 -4.10 41.65
C GLU A 216 9.60 -2.85 41.11
N LEU A 217 10.38 -1.96 40.47
CA LEU A 217 9.86 -0.79 39.75
C LEU A 217 10.25 -0.87 38.27
N ILE A 218 9.26 -0.86 37.38
CA ILE A 218 9.45 -0.73 35.93
C ILE A 218 9.01 0.66 35.53
N ILE A 219 9.88 1.43 34.88
CA ILE A 219 9.60 2.78 34.38
C ILE A 219 9.64 2.77 32.86
N THR A 220 8.48 2.94 32.23
CA THR A 220 8.36 3.12 30.78
C THR A 220 8.36 4.61 30.45
N CYS A 221 9.47 5.10 29.88
CA CYS A 221 9.79 6.52 29.71
C CYS A 221 9.25 7.14 28.41
N GLY A 222 8.37 6.44 27.70
CA GLY A 222 7.91 6.83 26.36
C GLY A 222 9.01 6.81 25.32
N VAL A 223 9.06 7.83 24.46
CA VAL A 223 10.04 7.95 23.37
C VAL A 223 11.25 8.81 23.77
N TYR A 224 12.43 8.41 23.31
CA TYR A 224 13.67 9.17 23.41
C TYR A 224 13.56 10.51 22.67
N ARG A 225 13.96 11.60 23.33
CA ARG A 225 13.85 12.97 22.79
C ARG A 225 15.16 13.39 22.13
N GLY A 226 15.49 12.79 20.98
CA GLY A 226 16.67 13.13 20.18
C GLY A 226 16.49 14.39 19.32
N ASN A 227 17.58 14.80 18.67
CA ASN A 227 17.68 15.81 17.61
C ASN A 227 18.34 15.21 16.35
N ASN A 228 18.08 13.93 16.08
CA ASN A 228 18.74 13.20 15.01
C ASN A 228 18.56 13.93 13.67
N PRO A 229 19.63 14.08 12.87
CA PRO A 229 19.49 14.68 11.56
C PRO A 229 18.55 13.83 10.70
N ALA A 230 17.71 14.52 9.92
CA ALA A 230 16.76 13.91 9.00
C ALA A 230 17.45 12.83 8.15
N TRP A 231 16.92 11.62 8.19
CA TRP A 231 17.46 10.48 7.45
C TRP A 231 16.75 10.38 6.10
N LYS A 232 17.49 10.08 5.05
CA LYS A 232 16.94 9.91 3.70
C LYS A 232 17.71 8.82 2.97
N CYS A 233 17.07 8.16 2.00
CA CYS A 233 17.75 7.21 1.14
C CYS A 233 17.20 7.23 -0.29
N ALA A 234 17.92 6.57 -1.21
CA ALA A 234 17.50 6.36 -2.59
C ALA A 234 17.05 4.90 -2.83
N GLY A 235 16.26 4.68 -3.87
CA GLY A 235 15.77 3.37 -4.27
C GLY A 235 15.41 3.27 -5.75
N VAL A 236 15.08 2.05 -6.14
CA VAL A 236 14.70 1.68 -7.51
C VAL A 236 13.33 1.02 -7.53
N ALA A 237 12.50 1.39 -8.50
CA ALA A 237 11.24 0.71 -8.80
C ALA A 237 11.37 -0.14 -10.07
N ILE A 238 10.98 -1.40 -9.98
CA ILE A 238 10.94 -2.34 -11.11
C ILE A 238 9.95 -3.48 -10.83
N PRO A 239 9.09 -3.88 -11.79
CA PRO A 239 8.25 -5.06 -11.63
C PRO A 239 9.08 -6.36 -11.63
N VAL A 240 8.61 -7.39 -10.91
CA VAL A 240 9.30 -8.70 -10.88
C VAL A 240 9.38 -9.31 -12.29
N PHE A 241 8.27 -9.29 -13.04
CA PHE A 241 8.22 -9.83 -14.40
C PHE A 241 9.25 -9.21 -15.35
N SER A 242 9.67 -7.97 -15.08
CA SER A 242 10.62 -7.23 -15.91
C SER A 242 12.07 -7.62 -15.69
N LEU A 243 12.40 -8.27 -14.57
CA LEU A 243 13.78 -8.66 -14.28
C LEU A 243 14.30 -9.63 -15.34
N ARG A 244 15.60 -9.51 -15.65
CA ARG A 244 16.30 -10.40 -16.58
C ARG A 244 17.61 -10.82 -15.96
N SER A 245 17.83 -12.11 -15.80
CA SER A 245 19.13 -12.68 -15.50
C SER A 245 19.49 -13.74 -16.52
N GLU A 246 20.75 -14.17 -16.52
CA GLU A 246 21.20 -15.30 -17.33
C GLU A 246 20.47 -16.61 -16.97
N THR A 247 19.91 -16.68 -15.76
CA THR A 247 19.22 -17.86 -15.22
C THR A 247 17.69 -17.77 -15.29
N SER A 248 17.11 -16.62 -15.65
CA SER A 248 15.66 -16.44 -15.76
C SER A 248 15.06 -17.37 -16.84
N PHE A 249 13.79 -17.71 -16.69
CA PHE A 249 13.04 -18.55 -17.62
C PHE A 249 12.07 -17.69 -18.46
N GLY A 250 12.60 -16.73 -19.23
CA GLY A 250 11.81 -15.82 -20.07
C GLY A 250 11.03 -14.71 -19.34
N ILE A 251 10.84 -14.84 -18.03
CA ILE A 251 10.23 -13.86 -17.13
C ILE A 251 11.12 -13.71 -15.89
N GLY A 252 11.16 -12.51 -15.30
CA GLY A 252 11.81 -12.32 -14.01
C GLY A 252 11.07 -13.04 -12.89
N ASP A 253 11.82 -13.63 -11.95
CA ASP A 253 11.29 -14.43 -10.85
C ASP A 253 11.87 -14.01 -9.48
N PHE A 254 11.41 -14.64 -8.39
CA PHE A 254 11.87 -14.27 -7.04
C PHE A 254 13.34 -14.59 -6.76
N ALA A 255 13.96 -15.51 -7.51
CA ALA A 255 15.39 -15.77 -7.37
C ALA A 255 16.23 -14.62 -7.96
N ASP A 256 15.72 -13.95 -9.00
CA ASP A 256 16.37 -12.80 -9.63
C ASP A 256 16.47 -11.58 -8.69
N LEU A 257 15.55 -11.46 -7.71
CA LEU A 257 15.54 -10.36 -6.76
C LEU A 257 16.86 -10.18 -6.02
N LYS A 258 17.57 -11.27 -5.68
CA LYS A 258 18.85 -11.18 -4.96
C LYS A 258 19.90 -10.38 -5.73
N LYS A 259 19.98 -10.54 -7.05
CA LYS A 259 20.92 -9.77 -7.89
C LYS A 259 20.51 -8.30 -8.01
N MET A 260 19.19 -8.03 -8.06
CA MET A 260 18.67 -6.67 -8.04
C MET A 260 18.96 -5.97 -6.70
N ILE A 261 18.83 -6.70 -5.58
CA ILE A 261 19.22 -6.25 -4.23
C ILE A 261 20.72 -5.99 -4.16
N ASP A 262 21.55 -6.87 -4.74
CA ASP A 262 23.01 -6.67 -4.78
C ASP A 262 23.36 -5.40 -5.56
N TRP A 263 22.69 -5.13 -6.68
CA TRP A 263 22.88 -3.90 -7.43
C TRP A 263 22.48 -2.66 -6.61
N ALA A 264 21.30 -2.69 -5.99
CA ALA A 264 20.83 -1.63 -5.13
C ALA A 264 21.85 -1.33 -4.00
N ALA A 265 22.31 -2.37 -3.31
CA ALA A 265 23.32 -2.24 -2.26
C ALA A 265 24.65 -1.69 -2.80
N ASN A 266 25.12 -2.20 -3.95
CA ASN A 266 26.38 -1.80 -4.59
C ASN A 266 26.39 -0.32 -4.99
N THR A 267 25.26 0.22 -5.45
CA THR A 267 25.14 1.64 -5.83
C THR A 267 24.75 2.55 -4.68
N GLY A 268 24.58 2.05 -3.45
CA GLY A 268 24.20 2.86 -2.28
C GLY A 268 22.70 3.08 -2.10
N GLN A 269 21.86 2.43 -2.91
CA GLN A 269 20.41 2.44 -2.72
C GLN A 269 20.02 1.55 -1.52
N ARG A 270 18.79 1.74 -1.03
CA ARG A 270 18.26 1.08 0.17
C ARG A 270 16.84 0.54 -0.02
N VAL A 271 16.21 0.75 -1.17
CA VAL A 271 14.85 0.28 -1.45
C VAL A 271 14.78 -0.35 -2.84
N VAL A 272 14.16 -1.53 -2.93
CA VAL A 272 13.67 -2.11 -4.19
C VAL A 272 12.14 -2.14 -4.10
N GLN A 273 11.47 -1.34 -4.93
CA GLN A 273 10.03 -1.30 -5.02
C GLN A 273 9.52 -2.20 -6.14
N LEU A 274 8.54 -3.04 -5.81
CA LEU A 274 7.88 -3.98 -6.72
C LEU A 274 6.43 -3.55 -6.99
N LEU A 275 5.91 -3.98 -8.13
CA LEU A 275 4.46 -4.00 -8.39
C LEU A 275 3.80 -5.16 -7.62
N PRO A 276 2.45 -5.26 -7.60
CA PRO A 276 1.78 -6.39 -6.98
C PRO A 276 2.30 -7.73 -7.50
N VAL A 277 2.52 -8.68 -6.58
CA VAL A 277 3.10 -10.01 -6.87
C VAL A 277 2.07 -11.13 -6.77
N ASN A 278 0.80 -10.77 -6.66
CA ASN A 278 -0.31 -11.69 -6.49
C ASN A 278 -0.65 -12.43 -7.78
N ASP A 279 -1.28 -13.60 -7.65
CA ASP A 279 -1.75 -14.36 -8.81
C ASP A 279 -2.88 -13.63 -9.54
N THR A 280 -2.71 -13.47 -10.85
CA THR A 280 -3.65 -12.81 -11.77
C THR A 280 -4.18 -13.79 -12.82
N THR A 281 -3.85 -15.08 -12.72
CA THR A 281 -4.20 -16.09 -13.72
C THR A 281 -5.73 -16.31 -13.75
N MET A 282 -6.39 -15.86 -14.81
CA MET A 282 -7.83 -16.00 -15.03
C MET A 282 -8.15 -16.79 -16.30
N THR A 283 -7.46 -16.46 -17.39
CA THR A 283 -7.73 -16.99 -18.73
C THR A 283 -6.61 -17.86 -19.27
N HIS A 284 -5.43 -17.85 -18.62
CA HIS A 284 -4.17 -18.41 -19.13
C HIS A 284 -3.67 -17.74 -20.41
N THR A 285 -4.07 -16.49 -20.65
CA THR A 285 -3.64 -15.70 -21.80
C THR A 285 -2.91 -14.44 -21.36
N TRP A 286 -2.35 -13.69 -22.30
CA TRP A 286 -1.68 -12.42 -22.04
C TRP A 286 -2.52 -11.37 -21.29
N THR A 287 -3.86 -11.48 -21.32
CA THR A 287 -4.74 -10.55 -20.58
C THR A 287 -4.58 -10.66 -19.08
N ASP A 288 -4.02 -11.76 -18.59
CA ASP A 288 -3.72 -12.00 -17.17
C ASP A 288 -2.45 -11.25 -16.72
N SER A 289 -1.75 -10.56 -17.64
CA SER A 289 -0.52 -9.81 -17.32
C SER A 289 -0.74 -8.58 -16.43
N TYR A 290 -1.98 -8.11 -16.27
CA TYR A 290 -2.32 -6.93 -15.49
C TYR A 290 -2.22 -7.17 -13.96
N PRO A 291 -1.19 -6.63 -13.26
CA PRO A 291 -0.91 -6.99 -11.87
C PRO A 291 -1.95 -6.52 -10.85
N TYR A 292 -2.81 -5.56 -11.20
CA TYR A 292 -3.82 -5.01 -10.28
C TYR A 292 -5.18 -5.74 -10.35
N ASN A 293 -5.35 -6.68 -11.30
CA ASN A 293 -6.55 -7.51 -11.40
C ASN A 293 -6.29 -8.93 -10.88
N ALA A 294 -5.94 -9.04 -9.59
CA ALA A 294 -5.61 -10.31 -8.98
C ALA A 294 -6.84 -11.23 -8.84
N ASN A 295 -6.63 -12.53 -9.03
CA ASN A 295 -7.63 -13.56 -8.74
C ASN A 295 -7.74 -13.85 -7.23
N THR A 296 -6.73 -13.48 -6.43
CA THR A 296 -6.74 -13.43 -4.98
C THR A 296 -5.77 -12.39 -4.45
N ILE A 297 -6.04 -11.86 -3.25
CA ILE A 297 -5.12 -10.95 -2.55
C ILE A 297 -4.03 -11.66 -1.73
N PHE A 298 -4.06 -12.99 -1.61
CA PHE A 298 -3.16 -13.74 -0.72
C PHE A 298 -2.08 -14.55 -1.45
N ALA A 299 -2.43 -15.24 -2.54
CA ALA A 299 -1.50 -16.12 -3.25
C ALA A 299 -0.49 -15.33 -4.09
N LEU A 300 0.72 -15.87 -4.19
CA LEU A 300 1.79 -15.35 -5.05
C LEU A 300 1.64 -15.89 -6.47
N HIS A 301 1.98 -15.10 -7.49
CA HIS A 301 1.83 -15.52 -8.89
C HIS A 301 2.74 -16.72 -9.21
N PRO A 302 2.20 -17.84 -9.77
CA PRO A 302 3.00 -19.02 -10.12
C PRO A 302 4.16 -18.78 -11.08
N LEU A 303 4.11 -17.74 -11.91
CA LEU A 303 5.18 -17.42 -12.86
C LEU A 303 6.42 -16.82 -12.19
N TYR A 304 6.32 -16.32 -10.96
CA TYR A 304 7.46 -15.81 -10.20
C TYR A 304 8.22 -16.89 -9.42
N LEU A 305 7.83 -18.15 -9.53
CA LEU A 305 8.62 -19.26 -9.01
C LEU A 305 9.77 -19.56 -9.98
N SER A 306 10.99 -19.56 -9.45
CA SER A 306 12.15 -20.05 -10.20
C SER A 306 12.19 -21.56 -10.14
N ILE A 307 12.36 -22.22 -11.28
CA ILE A 307 12.44 -23.69 -11.36
C ILE A 307 13.69 -24.25 -10.65
N SER A 308 14.66 -23.38 -10.33
CA SER A 308 15.87 -23.75 -9.59
C SER A 308 15.62 -24.18 -8.15
N VAL A 309 14.40 -23.96 -7.61
CA VAL A 309 14.03 -24.40 -6.27
C VAL A 309 13.87 -25.91 -6.16
N PHE A 310 13.55 -26.57 -7.27
CA PHE A 310 13.27 -28.00 -7.27
C PHE A 310 14.58 -28.79 -7.20
N GLU A 311 14.51 -29.96 -6.58
CA GLU A 311 15.56 -30.95 -6.79
C GLU A 311 15.65 -31.28 -8.28
N LYS A 312 16.83 -31.69 -8.75
CA LYS A 312 17.05 -32.00 -10.17
C LYS A 312 15.99 -32.99 -10.65
N ILE A 313 15.18 -32.55 -11.60
CA ILE A 313 14.11 -33.38 -12.20
C ILE A 313 14.74 -34.62 -12.84
N LYS A 314 14.20 -35.79 -12.52
CA LYS A 314 14.72 -37.09 -12.95
C LYS A 314 14.36 -37.39 -14.39
N ASP A 315 13.20 -36.92 -14.85
CA ASP A 315 12.80 -36.98 -16.26
C ASP A 315 13.77 -36.18 -17.15
N LYS A 316 14.55 -36.92 -17.94
CA LYS A 316 15.57 -36.35 -18.83
C LYS A 316 14.98 -35.57 -19.99
N GLU A 317 13.81 -35.95 -20.50
CA GLU A 317 13.15 -35.25 -21.60
C GLU A 317 12.58 -33.92 -21.12
N VAL A 318 11.98 -33.89 -19.93
CA VAL A 318 11.53 -32.64 -19.31
C VAL A 318 12.70 -31.72 -18.99
N MET A 319 13.83 -32.23 -18.50
CA MET A 319 15.03 -31.43 -18.28
C MET A 319 15.63 -30.88 -19.58
N LYS A 320 15.66 -31.68 -20.66
CA LYS A 320 16.11 -31.22 -21.98
C LYS A 320 15.21 -30.10 -22.50
N PHE A 321 13.89 -30.33 -22.45
CA PHE A 321 12.87 -29.34 -22.80
C PHE A 321 13.03 -28.04 -21.98
N ALA A 322 13.23 -28.15 -20.66
CA ALA A 322 13.42 -26.99 -19.79
C ALA A 322 14.64 -26.16 -20.19
N ASN A 323 15.77 -26.80 -20.49
CA ASN A 323 16.98 -26.09 -20.92
C ASN A 323 16.82 -25.42 -22.29
N GLU A 324 16.16 -26.08 -23.25
CA GLU A 324 15.88 -25.53 -24.58
C GLU A 324 14.95 -24.31 -24.47
N MET A 325 13.83 -24.46 -23.75
CA MET A 325 12.86 -23.39 -23.56
C MET A 325 13.42 -22.22 -22.75
N GLN A 326 14.21 -22.47 -21.70
CA GLN A 326 14.87 -21.41 -20.94
C GLN A 326 15.71 -20.54 -21.88
N LYS A 327 16.53 -21.17 -22.74
CA LYS A 327 17.40 -20.44 -23.67
C LYS A 327 16.59 -19.64 -24.68
N GLU A 328 15.55 -20.22 -25.26
CA GLU A 328 14.69 -19.58 -26.25
C GLU A 328 13.94 -18.38 -25.66
N LEU A 329 13.20 -18.59 -24.56
CA LEU A 329 12.39 -17.55 -23.94
C LEU A 329 13.27 -16.46 -23.30
N ASN A 330 14.43 -16.82 -22.74
CA ASN A 330 15.33 -15.82 -22.17
C ASN A 330 15.98 -14.92 -23.23
N ALA A 331 16.01 -15.34 -24.50
CA ALA A 331 16.49 -14.52 -25.62
C ALA A 331 15.48 -13.45 -26.07
N LEU A 332 14.18 -13.63 -25.79
CA LEU A 332 13.13 -12.70 -26.23
C LEU A 332 13.26 -11.30 -25.59
N PRO A 333 12.99 -10.22 -26.35
CA PRO A 333 13.11 -8.84 -25.87
C PRO A 333 12.01 -8.42 -24.90
N GLU A 334 10.86 -9.12 -24.93
CA GLU A 334 9.68 -8.90 -24.10
C GLU A 334 9.23 -10.25 -23.51
N VAL A 335 8.38 -10.21 -22.48
CA VAL A 335 7.85 -11.43 -21.86
C VAL A 335 6.76 -12.05 -22.75
N ASP A 336 6.93 -13.33 -23.10
CA ASP A 336 5.89 -14.17 -23.68
C ASP A 336 5.19 -14.97 -22.56
N TYR A 337 4.06 -14.46 -22.08
CA TYR A 337 3.39 -15.01 -20.90
C TYR A 337 2.85 -16.43 -21.13
N GLU A 338 2.29 -16.70 -22.31
CA GLU A 338 1.67 -17.98 -22.64
C GLU A 338 2.75 -19.06 -22.77
N ALA A 339 3.81 -18.79 -23.54
CA ALA A 339 4.89 -19.76 -23.72
C ALA A 339 5.67 -20.02 -22.41
N VAL A 340 5.88 -18.99 -21.59
CA VAL A 340 6.49 -19.16 -20.25
C VAL A 340 5.58 -19.97 -19.33
N SER A 341 4.27 -19.68 -19.31
CA SER A 341 3.30 -20.39 -18.49
C SER A 341 3.24 -21.87 -18.84
N ASP A 342 3.07 -22.20 -20.12
CA ASP A 342 2.98 -23.58 -20.60
C ASP A 342 4.24 -24.37 -20.27
N ALA A 343 5.41 -23.78 -20.51
CA ALA A 343 6.69 -24.42 -20.24
C ALA A 343 6.91 -24.64 -18.74
N LYS A 344 6.64 -23.63 -17.89
CA LYS A 344 6.78 -23.74 -16.43
C LYS A 344 5.78 -24.74 -15.85
N TRP A 345 4.52 -24.74 -16.28
CA TRP A 345 3.52 -25.70 -15.78
C TRP A 345 3.85 -27.15 -16.12
N LYS A 346 4.45 -27.41 -17.28
CA LYS A 346 4.97 -28.75 -17.61
C LYS A 346 6.04 -29.19 -16.60
N ILE A 347 6.97 -28.29 -16.26
CA ILE A 347 8.04 -28.54 -15.27
C ILE A 347 7.44 -28.73 -13.86
N TYR A 348 6.47 -27.89 -13.47
CA TYR A 348 5.81 -27.94 -12.17
C TYR A 348 5.08 -29.25 -11.94
N ARG A 349 4.34 -29.75 -12.94
CA ARG A 349 3.65 -31.04 -12.85
C ARG A 349 4.64 -32.20 -12.68
N THR A 350 5.76 -32.19 -13.41
CA THR A 350 6.81 -33.20 -13.23
C THR A 350 7.46 -33.10 -11.85
N ALA A 351 7.81 -31.90 -11.40
CA ALA A 351 8.41 -31.69 -10.07
C ALA A 351 7.46 -32.12 -8.94
N TYR A 352 6.17 -31.80 -9.04
CA TYR A 352 5.14 -32.25 -8.11
C TYR A 352 5.10 -33.78 -8.03
N ASN A 353 4.96 -34.45 -9.18
CA ASN A 353 4.91 -35.92 -9.24
C ASN A 353 6.15 -36.60 -8.63
N GLU A 354 7.33 -35.99 -8.81
CA GLU A 354 8.58 -36.55 -8.30
C GLU A 354 8.87 -36.22 -6.82
N GLN A 355 8.41 -35.07 -6.32
CA GLN A 355 8.93 -34.47 -5.08
C GLN A 355 7.86 -34.23 -4.02
N TYR A 356 6.58 -34.18 -4.37
CA TYR A 356 5.50 -33.80 -3.46
C TYR A 356 5.43 -34.69 -2.20
N THR A 357 5.50 -36.01 -2.34
CA THR A 357 5.46 -36.93 -1.19
C THR A 357 6.62 -36.70 -0.20
N LYS A 358 7.77 -36.23 -0.66
CA LYS A 358 8.88 -35.88 0.22
C LYS A 358 8.61 -34.56 0.92
N VAL A 359 8.22 -33.53 0.16
CA VAL A 359 8.00 -32.17 0.67
C VAL A 359 6.81 -32.13 1.64
N ASN A 360 5.69 -32.76 1.31
CA ASN A 360 4.47 -32.72 2.12
C ASN A 360 4.61 -33.36 3.51
N ASN A 361 5.64 -34.20 3.69
CA ASN A 361 5.92 -34.89 4.94
C ASN A 361 6.84 -34.09 5.87
N THR A 362 7.50 -33.04 5.35
CA THR A 362 8.36 -32.14 6.15
C THR A 362 7.54 -31.31 7.15
N ALA A 363 8.16 -30.95 8.28
CA ALA A 363 7.54 -30.06 9.26
C ALA A 363 7.26 -28.67 8.66
N ALA A 364 8.24 -28.10 7.94
CA ALA A 364 8.10 -26.78 7.33
C ALA A 364 6.92 -26.66 6.36
N TYR A 365 6.64 -27.68 5.55
CA TYR A 365 5.46 -27.68 4.68
C TYR A 365 4.16 -27.76 5.48
N LYS A 366 4.09 -28.63 6.48
CA LYS A 366 2.90 -28.78 7.34
C LYS A 366 2.61 -27.49 8.11
N ASP A 367 3.65 -26.84 8.63
CA ASP A 367 3.54 -25.55 9.32
C ASP A 367 3.06 -24.46 8.36
N PHE A 368 3.61 -24.39 7.14
CA PHE A 368 3.15 -23.46 6.11
C PHE A 368 1.67 -23.67 5.78
N VAL A 369 1.25 -24.91 5.55
CA VAL A 369 -0.15 -25.23 5.24
C VAL A 369 -1.05 -24.85 6.39
N GLU A 370 -0.71 -25.21 7.63
CA GLU A 370 -1.54 -24.91 8.79
C GLU A 370 -1.70 -23.39 9.02
N GLN A 371 -0.60 -22.64 8.95
CA GLN A 371 -0.62 -21.18 9.11
C GLN A 371 -1.42 -20.45 8.01
N ASN A 372 -1.56 -21.07 6.83
CA ASN A 372 -2.17 -20.43 5.66
C ASN A 372 -3.48 -21.08 5.22
N LYS A 373 -3.94 -22.12 5.92
CA LYS A 373 -5.07 -22.99 5.52
C LYS A 373 -6.33 -22.22 5.15
N GLU A 374 -6.64 -21.15 5.89
CA GLU A 374 -7.84 -20.32 5.72
C GLU A 374 -7.95 -19.73 4.31
N TRP A 375 -6.86 -19.28 3.70
CA TRP A 375 -6.86 -18.72 2.33
C TRP A 375 -6.31 -19.71 1.30
N LEU A 376 -5.36 -20.56 1.69
CA LEU A 376 -4.63 -21.44 0.79
C LEU A 376 -5.55 -22.49 0.16
N TYR A 377 -6.39 -23.14 0.96
CA TYR A 377 -7.27 -24.18 0.43
C TYR A 377 -8.36 -23.60 -0.49
N PRO A 378 -9.07 -22.51 -0.14
CA PRO A 378 -9.95 -21.84 -1.10
C PRO A 378 -9.26 -21.44 -2.41
N TYR A 379 -8.04 -20.91 -2.35
CA TYR A 379 -7.26 -20.57 -3.55
C TYR A 379 -6.95 -21.80 -4.42
N CYS A 380 -6.48 -22.90 -3.80
CA CYS A 380 -6.15 -24.13 -4.54
C CYS A 380 -7.40 -24.71 -5.22
N THR A 381 -8.52 -24.75 -4.50
CA THR A 381 -9.82 -25.22 -5.03
C THR A 381 -10.33 -24.29 -6.14
N PHE A 382 -10.21 -22.98 -5.96
CA PHE A 382 -10.57 -22.00 -6.99
C PHE A 382 -9.78 -22.23 -8.28
N CYS A 383 -8.46 -22.44 -8.20
CA CYS A 383 -7.63 -22.71 -9.38
C CYS A 383 -8.08 -23.98 -10.12
N TYR A 384 -8.33 -25.06 -9.37
CA TYR A 384 -8.87 -26.30 -9.92
C TYR A 384 -10.23 -26.09 -10.61
N LEU A 385 -11.17 -25.38 -9.96
CA LEU A 385 -12.51 -25.12 -10.51
C LEU A 385 -12.45 -24.21 -11.75
N ARG A 386 -11.62 -23.16 -11.73
CA ARG A 386 -11.33 -22.33 -12.91
C ARG A 386 -10.89 -23.19 -14.08
N ASP A 387 -9.96 -24.11 -13.85
CA ASP A 387 -9.37 -24.93 -14.92
C ASP A 387 -10.30 -26.06 -15.38
N LYS A 388 -11.15 -26.58 -14.48
CA LYS A 388 -12.20 -27.57 -14.79
C LYS A 388 -13.31 -26.97 -15.64
N TYR A 389 -13.78 -25.78 -15.29
CA TYR A 389 -14.89 -25.10 -15.96
C TYR A 389 -14.45 -24.15 -17.08
N LYS A 390 -13.14 -23.92 -17.24
CA LYS A 390 -12.54 -22.99 -18.23
C LYS A 390 -13.05 -21.56 -18.11
N THR A 391 -13.40 -21.14 -16.89
CA THR A 391 -13.86 -19.79 -16.57
C THR A 391 -13.61 -19.48 -15.11
N VAL A 392 -13.17 -18.26 -14.80
CA VAL A 392 -13.13 -17.73 -13.42
C VAL A 392 -14.49 -17.31 -12.91
N ASP A 393 -15.48 -17.22 -13.79
CA ASP A 393 -16.83 -16.86 -13.39
C ASP A 393 -17.46 -17.99 -12.57
N PHE A 394 -17.27 -17.92 -11.25
CA PHE A 394 -17.73 -18.95 -10.32
C PHE A 394 -19.24 -19.18 -10.38
N ARG A 395 -20.01 -18.19 -10.84
CA ARG A 395 -21.47 -18.33 -11.07
C ARG A 395 -21.80 -19.41 -12.10
N GLN A 396 -20.82 -19.81 -12.93
CA GLN A 396 -20.96 -20.86 -13.95
C GLN A 396 -20.49 -22.24 -13.45
N TRP A 397 -20.00 -22.38 -12.22
CA TRP A 397 -19.44 -23.63 -11.68
C TRP A 397 -20.49 -24.63 -11.14
N LYS A 398 -21.73 -24.55 -11.62
CA LYS A 398 -22.83 -25.44 -11.24
C LYS A 398 -23.00 -25.54 -9.71
N GLU A 399 -22.87 -26.72 -9.13
CA GLU A 399 -22.99 -26.96 -7.68
C GLU A 399 -21.96 -26.20 -6.84
N TYR A 400 -20.83 -25.77 -7.41
CA TYR A 400 -19.79 -25.01 -6.70
C TYR A 400 -19.95 -23.48 -6.82
N ALA A 401 -21.03 -23.02 -7.46
CA ALA A 401 -21.25 -21.58 -7.67
C ALA A 401 -21.44 -20.79 -6.37
N ILE A 402 -21.99 -21.42 -5.34
CA ILE A 402 -22.11 -20.86 -3.99
C ILE A 402 -21.10 -21.54 -3.10
N PHE A 403 -20.17 -20.77 -2.55
CA PHE A 403 -19.15 -21.30 -1.66
C PHE A 403 -19.76 -21.89 -0.37
N SER A 404 -19.19 -23.00 0.08
CA SER A 404 -19.37 -23.51 1.44
C SER A 404 -18.09 -24.20 1.92
N PRO A 405 -17.79 -24.19 3.23
CA PRO A 405 -16.64 -24.90 3.78
C PRO A 405 -16.59 -26.40 3.42
N ALA A 406 -17.74 -27.04 3.25
CA ALA A 406 -17.85 -28.44 2.85
C ALA A 406 -17.23 -28.74 1.48
N ILE A 407 -17.28 -27.79 0.53
CA ILE A 407 -16.62 -27.92 -0.78
C ILE A 407 -15.11 -28.10 -0.60
N ILE A 408 -14.52 -27.35 0.33
CA ILE A 408 -13.08 -27.45 0.63
C ILE A 408 -12.77 -28.78 1.33
N GLU A 409 -13.60 -29.20 2.28
CA GLU A 409 -13.42 -30.47 2.98
C GLU A 409 -13.50 -31.68 2.03
N GLU A 410 -14.40 -31.64 1.05
CA GLU A 410 -14.57 -32.67 0.02
C GLU A 410 -13.39 -32.69 -0.95
N LEU A 411 -13.12 -31.56 -1.62
CA LEU A 411 -12.17 -31.50 -2.72
C LEU A 411 -10.71 -31.57 -2.25
N CYS A 412 -10.38 -30.99 -1.09
CA CYS A 412 -9.03 -31.07 -0.51
C CYS A 412 -8.79 -32.35 0.30
N ASN A 413 -9.73 -33.31 0.30
CA ASN A 413 -9.53 -34.61 0.93
C ASN A 413 -8.49 -35.44 0.15
N LYS A 414 -7.51 -36.04 0.85
CA LYS A 414 -6.48 -36.90 0.24
C LYS A 414 -7.03 -38.10 -0.52
N ASN A 415 -8.24 -38.54 -0.20
CA ASN A 415 -8.91 -39.65 -0.88
C ASN A 415 -9.75 -39.19 -2.09
N SER A 416 -9.84 -37.88 -2.35
CA SER A 416 -10.51 -37.35 -3.53
C SER A 416 -9.72 -37.68 -4.79
N GLN A 417 -10.42 -38.04 -5.87
CA GLN A 417 -9.79 -38.26 -7.18
C GLN A 417 -9.13 -36.99 -7.75
N ASP A 418 -9.60 -35.82 -7.31
CA ASP A 418 -9.16 -34.51 -7.78
C ASP A 418 -8.04 -33.91 -6.89
N TYR A 419 -7.62 -34.64 -5.85
CA TYR A 419 -6.71 -34.12 -4.82
C TYR A 419 -5.40 -33.59 -5.41
N ASP A 420 -4.76 -34.32 -6.33
CA ASP A 420 -3.46 -33.93 -6.87
C ASP A 420 -3.53 -32.67 -7.74
N GLU A 421 -4.62 -32.47 -8.49
CA GLU A 421 -4.85 -31.25 -9.27
C GLU A 421 -5.07 -30.02 -8.39
N ILE A 422 -5.42 -30.21 -7.10
CA ILE A 422 -5.58 -29.14 -6.12
C ILE A 422 -4.28 -28.95 -5.32
N ALA A 423 -3.69 -30.05 -4.85
CA ALA A 423 -2.52 -30.05 -3.97
C ALA A 423 -1.25 -29.50 -4.65
N ILE A 424 -1.15 -29.58 -5.98
CA ILE A 424 -0.07 -28.93 -6.73
C ILE A 424 -0.02 -27.42 -6.48
N HIS A 425 -1.16 -26.73 -6.36
CA HIS A 425 -1.18 -25.29 -6.08
C HIS A 425 -0.60 -24.99 -4.69
N SER A 426 -0.93 -25.81 -3.68
CA SER A 426 -0.38 -25.70 -2.32
C SER A 426 1.14 -25.94 -2.31
N PHE A 427 1.61 -26.94 -3.06
CA PHE A 427 3.03 -27.21 -3.28
C PHE A 427 3.77 -26.03 -3.90
N LEU A 428 3.22 -25.41 -4.95
CA LEU A 428 3.83 -24.24 -5.57
C LEU A 428 3.84 -23.02 -4.65
N GLN A 429 2.75 -22.74 -3.93
CA GLN A 429 2.67 -21.63 -2.98
C GLN A 429 3.69 -21.76 -1.84
N TYR A 430 3.97 -22.98 -1.37
CA TYR A 430 5.03 -23.22 -0.39
C TYR A 430 6.41 -22.81 -0.93
N HIS A 431 6.75 -23.23 -2.16
CA HIS A 431 8.03 -22.88 -2.76
C HIS A 431 8.14 -21.38 -3.09
N LEU A 432 7.06 -20.74 -3.56
CA LEU A 432 6.98 -19.31 -3.79
C LEU A 432 7.21 -18.52 -2.49
N HIS A 433 6.53 -18.93 -1.41
CA HIS A 433 6.69 -18.35 -0.08
C HIS A 433 8.15 -18.38 0.35
N ASN A 434 8.81 -19.54 0.24
CA ASN A 434 10.21 -19.69 0.63
C ASN A 434 11.14 -18.80 -0.21
N GLN A 435 10.97 -18.74 -1.53
CA GLN A 435 11.83 -17.92 -2.40
C GLN A 435 11.69 -16.43 -2.11
N LEU A 436 10.46 -15.92 -2.00
CA LEU A 436 10.24 -14.50 -1.71
C LEU A 436 10.68 -14.14 -0.28
N LYS A 437 10.42 -15.02 0.69
CA LYS A 437 10.89 -14.82 2.07
C LYS A 437 12.41 -14.79 2.15
N GLU A 438 13.09 -15.67 1.43
CA GLU A 438 14.55 -15.68 1.35
C GLU A 438 15.09 -14.40 0.70
N ALA A 439 14.47 -13.92 -0.38
CA ALA A 439 14.85 -12.65 -1.00
C ALA A 439 14.64 -11.45 -0.07
N SER A 440 13.53 -11.43 0.68
CA SER A 440 13.21 -10.43 1.70
C SER A 440 14.25 -10.41 2.82
N ASP A 441 14.60 -11.57 3.37
CA ASP A 441 15.61 -11.68 4.43
C ASP A 441 17.02 -11.32 3.92
N TYR A 442 17.32 -11.68 2.67
CA TYR A 442 18.55 -11.27 2.00
C TYR A 442 18.62 -9.74 1.85
N ALA A 443 17.54 -9.08 1.42
CA ALA A 443 17.47 -7.63 1.34
C ALA A 443 17.82 -6.99 2.70
N ARG A 444 17.13 -7.41 3.77
CA ARG A 444 17.37 -6.90 5.13
C ARG A 444 18.83 -7.07 5.56
N SER A 445 19.44 -8.21 5.23
CA SER A 445 20.86 -8.48 5.53
C SER A 445 21.84 -7.53 4.83
N LYS A 446 21.42 -6.91 3.73
CA LYS A 446 22.17 -5.91 2.97
C LYS A 446 21.80 -4.46 3.33
N GLY A 447 20.92 -4.27 4.31
CA GLY A 447 20.36 -2.96 4.64
C GLY A 447 19.44 -2.40 3.55
N VAL A 448 18.89 -3.27 2.69
CA VAL A 448 17.92 -2.93 1.65
C VAL A 448 16.55 -3.45 2.08
N ILE A 449 15.48 -2.76 1.73
CA ILE A 449 14.11 -3.26 1.94
C ILE A 449 13.43 -3.59 0.63
N LEU A 450 12.47 -4.51 0.70
CA LEU A 450 11.46 -4.68 -0.36
C LEU A 450 10.23 -3.83 -0.02
N LYS A 451 9.83 -2.99 -0.97
CA LYS A 451 8.60 -2.19 -0.90
C LYS A 451 7.55 -2.77 -1.84
N GLY A 452 6.44 -3.25 -1.29
CA GLY A 452 5.32 -3.82 -2.04
C GLY A 452 4.32 -2.77 -2.52
N ASP A 453 3.26 -3.25 -3.15
CA ASP A 453 2.12 -2.45 -3.63
C ASP A 453 0.81 -3.22 -3.40
N ILE A 454 -0.16 -2.58 -2.75
CA ILE A 454 -1.48 -3.12 -2.43
C ILE A 454 -2.51 -2.45 -3.35
N PRO A 455 -3.03 -3.16 -4.37
CA PRO A 455 -4.11 -2.67 -5.20
C PRO A 455 -5.35 -2.31 -4.37
N ILE A 456 -6.07 -1.24 -4.72
CA ILE A 456 -7.31 -0.92 -3.99
C ILE A 456 -8.40 -1.96 -4.19
N GLY A 457 -8.48 -2.59 -5.36
CA GLY A 457 -9.57 -3.50 -5.74
C GLY A 457 -9.19 -4.98 -5.76
N VAL A 458 -10.20 -5.81 -6.03
CA VAL A 458 -10.08 -7.23 -6.37
C VAL A 458 -10.95 -7.52 -7.59
N SER A 459 -10.65 -8.59 -8.33
CA SER A 459 -11.53 -9.03 -9.41
C SER A 459 -12.94 -9.36 -8.88
N PRO A 460 -14.03 -9.03 -9.62
CA PRO A 460 -15.38 -9.49 -9.27
C PRO A 460 -15.53 -11.01 -9.36
N CYS A 461 -14.57 -11.71 -9.96
CA CYS A 461 -14.48 -13.16 -10.05
C CYS A 461 -13.28 -13.71 -9.26
N SER A 462 -12.86 -13.02 -8.19
CA SER A 462 -11.78 -13.46 -7.31
C SER A 462 -12.21 -14.57 -6.33
N VAL A 463 -11.22 -15.20 -5.70
CA VAL A 463 -11.42 -16.11 -4.55
C VAL A 463 -12.23 -15.40 -3.46
N GLU A 464 -11.89 -14.16 -3.14
CA GLU A 464 -12.58 -13.42 -2.05
C GLU A 464 -14.03 -13.09 -2.42
N ALA A 465 -14.31 -12.76 -3.69
CA ALA A 465 -15.69 -12.56 -4.16
C ALA A 465 -16.50 -13.86 -4.17
N TRP A 466 -15.84 -15.02 -4.34
CA TRP A 466 -16.49 -16.34 -4.24
C TRP A 466 -16.75 -16.76 -2.79
N THR A 467 -15.77 -16.61 -1.89
CA THR A 467 -15.86 -17.11 -0.51
C THR A 467 -16.54 -16.15 0.46
N GLU A 468 -16.38 -14.85 0.25
CA GLU A 468 -16.86 -13.79 1.15
C GLU A 468 -17.64 -12.69 0.39
N PRO A 469 -18.62 -13.04 -0.49
CA PRO A 469 -19.29 -12.07 -1.38
C PRO A 469 -19.99 -10.93 -0.62
N HIS A 470 -20.42 -11.20 0.61
CA HIS A 470 -21.11 -10.24 1.48
C HIS A 470 -20.25 -9.03 1.90
N LEU A 471 -18.93 -9.08 1.66
CA LEU A 471 -18.00 -7.98 1.89
C LEU A 471 -17.93 -6.99 0.71
N PHE A 472 -18.59 -7.28 -0.40
CA PHE A 472 -18.52 -6.52 -1.65
C PHE A 472 -19.93 -6.17 -2.16
N ASN A 473 -20.06 -5.03 -2.83
CA ASN A 473 -21.24 -4.69 -3.62
C ASN A 473 -20.95 -5.08 -5.08
N LEU A 474 -21.43 -6.25 -5.49
CA LEU A 474 -21.19 -6.84 -6.82
C LEU A 474 -22.12 -6.28 -7.93
N ASP A 475 -23.04 -5.40 -7.55
CA ASP A 475 -24.02 -4.70 -8.41
C ASP A 475 -23.55 -3.30 -8.82
N ALA A 476 -22.31 -2.95 -8.49
CA ALA A 476 -21.65 -1.73 -8.90
C ALA A 476 -20.19 -2.01 -9.26
N GLN A 477 -19.57 -1.06 -9.95
CA GLN A 477 -18.19 -1.15 -10.42
C GLN A 477 -17.41 0.10 -10.01
N THR A 478 -16.11 -0.07 -9.79
CA THR A 478 -15.21 0.97 -9.30
C THR A 478 -14.45 1.58 -10.46
N GLY A 479 -14.17 2.88 -10.37
CA GLY A 479 -13.32 3.56 -11.34
C GLY A 479 -12.75 4.86 -10.83
N ALA A 480 -12.54 5.79 -11.75
CA ALA A 480 -12.16 7.17 -11.46
C ALA A 480 -13.03 8.14 -12.27
N PRO A 481 -13.33 9.33 -11.71
CA PRO A 481 -13.89 10.43 -12.49
C PRO A 481 -12.88 10.88 -13.57
N PRO A 482 -13.30 11.74 -14.51
CA PRO A 482 -12.37 12.37 -15.45
C PRO A 482 -11.18 13.05 -14.77
N ASP A 483 -10.00 12.85 -15.35
CA ASP A 483 -8.72 13.42 -14.90
C ASP A 483 -7.82 13.74 -16.11
N ASP A 484 -6.58 14.17 -15.85
CA ASP A 484 -5.59 14.50 -16.89
C ASP A 484 -5.21 13.28 -17.77
N PHE A 485 -5.51 12.05 -17.33
CA PHE A 485 -5.22 10.82 -18.07
C PHE A 485 -6.42 10.35 -18.91
N SER A 486 -7.66 10.65 -18.49
CA SER A 486 -8.89 10.25 -19.19
C SER A 486 -10.03 11.28 -19.04
N ILE A 487 -10.45 11.88 -20.16
CA ILE A 487 -11.57 12.82 -20.21
C ILE A 487 -12.94 12.18 -19.94
N THR A 488 -13.07 10.86 -20.14
CA THR A 488 -14.30 10.10 -19.88
C THR A 488 -14.28 9.41 -18.51
N GLY A 489 -13.24 9.65 -17.72
CA GLY A 489 -12.94 8.85 -16.52
C GLY A 489 -12.51 7.43 -16.88
N GLN A 490 -12.28 6.62 -15.86
CA GLN A 490 -11.80 5.25 -16.00
C GLN A 490 -12.78 4.30 -15.33
N ASN A 491 -12.99 3.13 -15.92
CA ASN A 491 -13.76 2.05 -15.32
C ASN A 491 -12.84 0.85 -15.12
N TRP A 492 -12.52 0.55 -13.87
CA TRP A 492 -11.61 -0.54 -13.53
C TRP A 492 -12.34 -1.88 -13.38
N GLY A 493 -13.68 -1.86 -13.25
CA GLY A 493 -14.51 -3.06 -13.19
C GLY A 493 -14.47 -3.82 -11.86
N PHE A 494 -13.78 -3.29 -10.84
CA PHE A 494 -13.75 -3.90 -9.50
C PHE A 494 -15.05 -3.62 -8.73
N PRO A 495 -15.55 -4.55 -7.90
CA PRO A 495 -16.69 -4.26 -7.04
C PRO A 495 -16.33 -3.22 -5.97
N THR A 496 -17.32 -2.48 -5.45
CA THR A 496 -17.10 -1.60 -4.28
C THR A 496 -17.16 -2.40 -2.98
N TYR A 497 -16.59 -1.87 -1.90
CA TYR A 497 -16.61 -2.52 -0.59
C TYR A 497 -17.89 -2.27 0.19
N ASN A 498 -18.38 -3.29 0.89
CA ASN A 498 -19.38 -3.14 1.93
C ASN A 498 -18.70 -2.78 3.26
N TRP A 499 -18.29 -1.52 3.39
CA TRP A 499 -17.58 -1.02 4.57
C TRP A 499 -18.37 -1.18 5.87
N GLU A 500 -19.69 -1.07 5.83
CA GLU A 500 -20.54 -1.28 7.01
C GLU A 500 -20.46 -2.72 7.50
N ARG A 501 -20.47 -3.69 6.59
CA ARG A 501 -20.31 -5.10 6.94
C ARG A 501 -18.90 -5.41 7.44
N MET A 502 -17.87 -4.86 6.79
CA MET A 502 -16.47 -5.02 7.24
C MET A 502 -16.23 -4.39 8.62
N LYS A 503 -16.90 -3.28 8.94
CA LYS A 503 -16.76 -2.63 10.25
C LYS A 503 -17.23 -3.53 11.40
N GLN A 504 -18.22 -4.39 11.17
CA GLN A 504 -18.81 -5.26 12.20
C GLN A 504 -17.83 -6.30 12.76
N ASP A 505 -16.80 -6.69 12.00
CA ASP A 505 -15.76 -7.63 12.46
C ASP A 505 -14.39 -6.95 12.68
N GLY A 506 -14.38 -5.62 12.79
CA GLY A 506 -13.16 -4.84 12.97
C GLY A 506 -12.24 -4.87 11.75
N PHE A 507 -12.84 -4.85 10.55
CA PHE A 507 -12.16 -4.85 9.25
C PHE A 507 -11.24 -6.06 9.06
N ARG A 508 -11.67 -7.24 9.51
CA ARG A 508 -10.84 -8.46 9.55
C ARG A 508 -10.23 -8.78 8.19
N TRP A 509 -11.00 -8.64 7.10
CA TRP A 509 -10.53 -8.89 5.74
C TRP A 509 -9.32 -8.03 5.35
N TRP A 510 -9.41 -6.71 5.58
CA TRP A 510 -8.32 -5.78 5.30
C TRP A 510 -7.11 -6.02 6.21
N ARG A 511 -7.34 -6.25 7.51
CA ARG A 511 -6.25 -6.55 8.45
C ARG A 511 -5.47 -7.80 8.03
N ARG A 512 -6.17 -8.88 7.65
CA ARG A 512 -5.54 -10.11 7.11
C ARG A 512 -4.70 -9.81 5.86
N ARG A 513 -5.19 -8.94 4.97
CA ARG A 513 -4.46 -8.50 3.77
C ARG A 513 -3.14 -7.79 4.11
N PHE A 514 -3.17 -6.82 5.03
CA PHE A 514 -1.95 -6.11 5.48
C PHE A 514 -0.98 -7.03 6.23
N THR A 515 -1.49 -7.88 7.11
CA THR A 515 -0.66 -8.85 7.85
C THR A 515 0.02 -9.82 6.88
N LYS A 516 -0.68 -10.35 5.88
CA LYS A 516 -0.08 -11.28 4.92
C LYS A 516 1.06 -10.65 4.12
N MET A 517 0.89 -9.39 3.70
CA MET A 517 1.95 -8.69 2.96
C MET A 517 3.22 -8.48 3.81
N ALA A 518 3.07 -8.34 5.13
CA ALA A 518 4.19 -8.15 6.05
C ALA A 518 5.14 -9.37 6.13
N ASP A 519 4.72 -10.54 5.62
CA ASP A 519 5.60 -11.71 5.50
C ASP A 519 6.83 -11.42 4.62
N TYR A 520 6.66 -10.53 3.62
CA TYR A 520 7.64 -10.34 2.54
C TYR A 520 8.18 -8.92 2.43
N PHE A 521 7.40 -7.91 2.82
CA PHE A 521 7.73 -6.51 2.59
C PHE A 521 7.95 -5.75 3.90
N ASP A 522 8.72 -4.66 3.83
CA ASP A 522 8.97 -3.76 4.97
C ASP A 522 8.32 -2.39 4.80
N ALA A 523 7.85 -2.10 3.58
CA ALA A 523 7.09 -0.92 3.22
C ALA A 523 6.06 -1.32 2.15
N TYR A 524 4.98 -0.56 2.03
CA TYR A 524 3.99 -0.80 0.97
C TYR A 524 3.44 0.52 0.44
N ARG A 525 3.08 0.50 -0.85
CA ARG A 525 2.18 1.49 -1.44
C ARG A 525 0.74 1.05 -1.17
N ILE A 526 -0.09 1.94 -0.64
CA ILE A 526 -1.55 1.83 -0.76
C ILE A 526 -1.90 2.48 -2.09
N ASP A 527 -2.24 1.65 -3.07
CA ASP A 527 -2.80 2.12 -4.33
C ASP A 527 -4.13 2.81 -4.06
N HIS A 528 -4.34 3.97 -4.69
CA HIS A 528 -5.55 4.77 -4.59
C HIS A 528 -6.03 4.97 -3.13
N LEU A 529 -5.22 5.62 -2.29
CA LEU A 529 -5.54 5.88 -0.87
C LEU A 529 -6.94 6.51 -0.71
N LEU A 530 -7.36 7.30 -1.70
CA LEU A 530 -8.66 7.96 -1.72
C LEU A 530 -9.82 6.98 -1.49
N GLY A 531 -9.71 5.71 -1.90
CA GLY A 531 -10.72 4.67 -1.70
C GLY A 531 -11.16 4.43 -0.24
N PHE A 532 -10.32 4.80 0.74
CA PHE A 532 -10.67 4.74 2.18
C PHE A 532 -11.50 5.94 2.66
N PHE A 533 -11.45 7.05 1.91
CA PHE A 533 -12.27 8.25 2.12
C PHE A 533 -13.58 8.13 1.34
N ARG A 534 -13.45 7.80 0.05
CA ARG A 534 -14.51 7.69 -0.95
C ARG A 534 -13.99 6.93 -2.16
N ILE A 535 -14.85 6.19 -2.83
CA ILE A 535 -14.54 5.55 -4.10
C ILE A 535 -15.50 6.05 -5.18
N TRP A 536 -15.04 6.15 -6.43
CA TRP A 536 -15.92 6.44 -7.56
C TRP A 536 -16.66 5.17 -7.97
N GLU A 537 -17.95 5.13 -7.68
CA GLU A 537 -18.84 4.00 -7.95
C GLU A 537 -19.62 4.29 -9.24
N ILE A 538 -19.53 3.39 -10.20
CA ILE A 538 -20.12 3.48 -11.53
C ILE A 538 -21.23 2.40 -11.62
N PRO A 539 -22.40 2.73 -12.20
CA PRO A 539 -23.45 1.75 -12.47
C PRO A 539 -23.02 0.65 -13.45
N MET A 540 -23.56 -0.57 -13.30
CA MET A 540 -23.23 -1.72 -14.16
C MET A 540 -23.67 -1.58 -15.62
N ASP A 541 -24.57 -0.64 -15.92
CA ASP A 541 -25.03 -0.36 -17.27
C ASP A 541 -24.21 0.73 -17.99
N ALA A 542 -23.23 1.34 -17.30
CA ALA A 542 -22.24 2.25 -17.83
C ALA A 542 -20.92 1.54 -18.17
N VAL A 543 -20.28 1.97 -19.25
CA VAL A 543 -18.96 1.49 -19.70
C VAL A 543 -17.88 2.47 -19.27
N GLN A 544 -18.18 3.77 -19.26
CA GLN A 544 -17.27 4.86 -18.91
C GLN A 544 -17.55 5.42 -17.50
N GLY A 545 -16.61 6.23 -16.98
CA GLY A 545 -16.70 6.79 -15.62
C GLY A 545 -17.69 7.95 -15.45
N LEU A 546 -18.18 8.55 -16.53
CA LEU A 546 -18.97 9.80 -16.50
C LEU A 546 -20.29 9.72 -15.71
N LEU A 547 -20.89 8.54 -15.64
CA LEU A 547 -22.17 8.30 -14.95
C LEU A 547 -21.99 7.76 -13.52
N GLY A 548 -20.76 7.77 -13.02
CA GLY A 548 -20.49 7.42 -11.63
C GLY A 548 -20.78 8.54 -10.64
N HIS A 549 -20.58 8.21 -9.37
CA HIS A 549 -20.69 9.12 -8.23
C HIS A 549 -19.69 8.72 -7.14
N PHE A 550 -19.46 9.58 -6.13
CA PHE A 550 -18.64 9.19 -4.98
C PHE A 550 -19.45 8.37 -3.97
N SER A 551 -18.85 7.31 -3.45
CA SER A 551 -19.43 6.44 -2.42
C SER A 551 -18.41 6.22 -1.29
N PRO A 552 -18.73 6.55 -0.02
CA PRO A 552 -19.94 7.24 0.42
C PRO A 552 -19.93 8.72 0.01
N ALA A 553 -21.12 9.32 -0.07
CA ALA A 553 -21.31 10.75 -0.30
C ALA A 553 -22.53 11.28 0.46
N LEU A 554 -22.69 12.60 0.47
CA LEU A 554 -23.85 13.34 0.97
C LEU A 554 -24.64 13.87 -0.24
N PRO A 555 -25.45 13.05 -0.93
CA PRO A 555 -26.21 13.50 -2.09
C PRO A 555 -27.22 14.61 -1.72
N MET A 556 -27.66 15.39 -2.73
CA MET A 556 -28.54 16.54 -2.52
C MET A 556 -30.01 16.14 -2.63
N GLY A 557 -30.83 16.59 -1.69
CA GLY A 557 -32.28 16.37 -1.74
C GLY A 557 -33.00 17.34 -2.68
N ARG A 558 -34.16 16.94 -3.21
CA ARG A 558 -35.01 17.80 -4.04
C ARG A 558 -35.31 19.16 -3.40
N GLN A 559 -35.68 19.16 -2.11
CA GLN A 559 -35.99 20.38 -1.35
C GLN A 559 -34.76 21.28 -1.16
N GLU A 560 -33.58 20.67 -0.97
CA GLU A 560 -32.31 21.39 -0.84
C GLU A 560 -31.94 22.11 -2.15
N LEU A 561 -32.05 21.41 -3.29
CA LEU A 561 -31.82 21.99 -4.61
C LEU A 561 -32.77 23.18 -4.86
N GLN A 562 -34.06 23.00 -4.57
CA GLN A 562 -35.06 24.05 -4.74
C GLN A 562 -34.80 25.25 -3.83
N ALA A 563 -34.44 25.02 -2.55
CA ALA A 563 -34.09 26.10 -1.63
C ALA A 563 -32.85 26.88 -2.06
N ASN A 564 -31.96 26.26 -2.83
CA ASN A 564 -30.80 26.91 -3.44
C ASN A 564 -31.08 27.52 -4.81
N GLY A 565 -32.32 27.46 -5.30
CA GLY A 565 -32.72 28.09 -6.56
C GLY A 565 -32.61 27.19 -7.79
N PHE A 566 -32.47 25.87 -7.63
CA PHE A 566 -32.43 24.92 -8.74
C PHE A 566 -33.64 23.98 -8.71
N TRP A 567 -34.55 24.11 -9.68
CA TRP A 567 -35.75 23.27 -9.77
C TRP A 567 -35.45 22.03 -10.61
N ILE A 568 -35.30 20.89 -9.93
CA ILE A 568 -34.96 19.64 -10.61
C ILE A 568 -36.16 19.01 -11.33
N ASP A 569 -36.05 18.92 -12.65
CA ASP A 569 -36.90 18.14 -13.55
C ASP A 569 -36.18 16.84 -13.93
N GLU A 570 -36.75 15.67 -13.60
CA GLU A 570 -36.09 14.38 -13.85
C GLU A 570 -36.04 14.03 -15.34
N GLU A 571 -37.03 14.43 -16.14
CA GLU A 571 -37.00 14.18 -17.59
C GLU A 571 -35.95 15.05 -18.28
N ARG A 572 -35.73 16.27 -17.78
CA ARG A 572 -34.77 17.21 -18.37
C ARG A 572 -33.34 17.03 -17.86
N HIS A 573 -33.15 16.69 -16.58
CA HIS A 573 -31.84 16.74 -15.92
C HIS A 573 -31.21 15.36 -15.66
N LEU A 574 -32.01 14.29 -15.61
CA LEU A 574 -31.52 12.93 -15.36
C LEU A 574 -31.55 12.03 -16.60
N LYS A 575 -32.25 12.42 -17.68
CA LYS A 575 -32.28 11.69 -18.95
C LYS A 575 -31.46 12.39 -20.02
N PRO A 576 -30.94 11.64 -21.02
CA PRO A 576 -30.17 12.19 -22.13
C PRO A 576 -30.87 13.37 -22.81
N TYR A 577 -30.21 14.54 -22.80
CA TYR A 577 -30.64 15.70 -23.57
C TYR A 577 -30.11 15.59 -24.99
N ILE A 578 -30.96 15.20 -25.94
CA ILE A 578 -30.57 15.01 -27.35
C ILE A 578 -31.37 15.94 -28.26
N ARG A 579 -30.66 16.69 -29.11
CA ARG A 579 -31.20 17.63 -30.09
C ARG A 579 -30.51 17.49 -31.44
N TYR A 580 -31.20 17.83 -32.53
CA TYR A 580 -30.66 17.68 -33.89
C TYR A 580 -29.31 18.40 -34.09
N TYR A 581 -29.17 19.64 -33.61
CA TYR A 581 -27.93 20.41 -33.79
C TYR A 581 -26.70 19.70 -33.19
N GLN A 582 -26.86 19.08 -32.03
CA GLN A 582 -25.81 18.30 -31.36
C GLN A 582 -25.47 17.04 -32.16
N LEU A 583 -26.48 16.35 -32.70
CA LEU A 583 -26.26 15.15 -33.50
C LEU A 583 -25.45 15.45 -34.77
N ASN A 584 -25.70 16.60 -35.41
CA ASN A 584 -24.94 17.05 -36.58
C ASN A 584 -23.48 17.38 -36.23
N GLU A 585 -23.23 18.02 -35.07
CA GLU A 585 -21.88 18.30 -34.60
C GLU A 585 -21.11 17.03 -34.21
N MET A 586 -21.79 16.03 -33.62
CA MET A 586 -21.16 14.80 -33.14
C MET A 586 -20.91 13.76 -34.25
N PHE A 587 -21.83 13.61 -35.20
CA PHE A 587 -21.80 12.52 -36.19
C PHE A 587 -21.59 12.97 -37.63
N GLY A 588 -21.67 14.29 -37.92
CA GLY A 588 -21.48 14.83 -39.27
C GLY A 588 -22.35 14.13 -40.31
N ASN A 589 -21.73 13.53 -41.33
CA ASN A 589 -22.46 12.86 -42.41
C ASN A 589 -23.24 11.61 -41.96
N ALA A 590 -22.95 11.05 -40.78
CA ALA A 590 -23.63 9.87 -40.25
C ALA A 590 -24.90 10.22 -39.45
N THR A 591 -25.24 11.50 -39.27
CA THR A 591 -26.34 11.94 -38.40
C THR A 591 -27.69 11.33 -38.76
N ASP A 592 -28.08 11.34 -40.04
CA ASP A 592 -29.39 10.82 -40.46
C ASP A 592 -29.48 9.29 -40.27
N GLU A 593 -28.38 8.57 -40.51
CA GLU A 593 -28.28 7.13 -40.22
C GLU A 593 -28.42 6.87 -38.73
N VAL A 594 -27.72 7.66 -37.90
CA VAL A 594 -27.77 7.52 -36.44
C VAL A 594 -29.19 7.73 -35.91
N ILE A 595 -29.88 8.76 -36.43
CA ILE A 595 -31.28 9.04 -36.08
C ILE A 595 -32.17 7.85 -36.45
N ALA A 596 -32.09 7.37 -37.68
CA ALA A 596 -32.94 6.29 -38.16
C ALA A 596 -32.71 4.96 -37.41
N LYS A 597 -31.44 4.64 -37.14
CA LYS A 597 -31.03 3.34 -36.61
C LYS A 597 -31.12 3.27 -35.08
N TYR A 598 -30.68 4.31 -34.36
CA TYR A 598 -30.48 4.23 -32.90
C TYR A 598 -31.42 5.12 -32.07
N LEU A 599 -32.12 6.09 -32.67
CA LEU A 599 -32.93 7.08 -31.94
C LEU A 599 -34.44 6.97 -32.22
N VAL A 600 -35.24 7.58 -31.36
CA VAL A 600 -36.69 7.79 -31.50
C VAL A 600 -37.02 9.27 -31.28
N GLU A 601 -37.79 9.85 -32.21
CA GLU A 601 -38.24 11.25 -32.08
C GLU A 601 -39.27 11.39 -30.95
N LYS A 602 -39.08 12.38 -30.08
CA LYS A 602 -39.97 12.72 -28.95
C LYS A 602 -40.84 13.95 -29.22
N GLY A 603 -40.73 14.54 -30.41
CA GLY A 603 -41.39 15.78 -30.83
C GLY A 603 -40.55 17.03 -30.56
N SER A 604 -40.85 18.13 -31.25
CA SER A 604 -40.17 19.44 -31.11
C SER A 604 -38.65 19.38 -31.30
N GLY A 605 -38.16 18.51 -32.20
CA GLY A 605 -36.72 18.33 -32.46
C GLY A 605 -35.94 17.65 -31.33
N ALA A 606 -36.65 17.00 -30.40
CA ALA A 606 -36.07 16.19 -29.34
C ALA A 606 -35.99 14.71 -29.75
N PHE A 607 -34.92 14.04 -29.32
CA PHE A 607 -34.72 12.61 -29.55
C PHE A 607 -34.48 11.88 -28.23
N GLY A 608 -34.79 10.60 -28.19
CA GLY A 608 -34.34 9.66 -27.17
C GLY A 608 -33.66 8.46 -27.83
N LEU A 609 -32.85 7.71 -27.09
CA LEU A 609 -32.31 6.43 -27.56
C LEU A 609 -33.43 5.39 -27.62
N LYS A 610 -33.39 4.48 -28.62
CA LYS A 610 -34.23 3.28 -28.61
C LYS A 610 -33.84 2.37 -27.44
N GLU A 611 -34.76 1.52 -27.00
CA GLU A 611 -34.56 0.70 -25.80
C GLU A 611 -33.41 -0.30 -25.93
N GLU A 612 -33.08 -0.76 -27.14
CA GLU A 612 -31.93 -1.62 -27.38
C GLU A 612 -30.58 -0.87 -27.24
N PHE A 613 -30.60 0.46 -27.15
CA PHE A 613 -29.42 1.32 -27.05
C PHE A 613 -29.50 2.28 -25.85
N SER A 614 -30.42 2.04 -24.91
CA SER A 614 -30.70 2.99 -23.82
C SER A 614 -29.59 3.09 -22.77
N THR A 615 -28.59 2.21 -22.80
CA THR A 615 -27.42 2.23 -21.90
C THR A 615 -26.13 1.97 -22.65
N GLN A 616 -24.99 2.40 -22.10
CA GLN A 616 -23.69 2.17 -22.71
C GLN A 616 -23.39 0.67 -22.83
N ARG A 617 -23.78 -0.16 -21.86
CA ARG A 617 -23.57 -1.61 -21.92
C ARG A 617 -24.35 -2.29 -23.04
N LYS A 618 -25.59 -1.85 -23.32
CA LYS A 618 -26.38 -2.36 -24.44
C LYS A 618 -25.76 -1.97 -25.79
N ILE A 619 -25.26 -0.74 -25.91
CA ILE A 619 -24.52 -0.27 -27.08
C ILE A 619 -23.24 -1.10 -27.27
N GLU A 620 -22.45 -1.33 -26.20
CA GLU A 620 -21.25 -2.17 -26.27
C GLU A 620 -21.54 -3.57 -26.81
N ALA A 621 -22.56 -4.23 -26.26
CA ALA A 621 -22.96 -5.57 -26.67
C ALA A 621 -23.36 -5.63 -28.15
N TYR A 622 -24.06 -4.60 -28.66
CA TYR A 622 -24.41 -4.51 -30.07
C TYR A 622 -23.18 -4.40 -30.97
N PHE A 623 -22.28 -3.44 -30.70
CA PHE A 623 -21.10 -3.21 -31.54
C PHE A 623 -20.08 -4.35 -31.44
N ALA A 624 -19.97 -5.03 -30.30
CA ALA A 624 -19.16 -6.23 -30.16
C ALA A 624 -19.65 -7.39 -31.04
N ALA A 625 -20.97 -7.48 -31.29
CA ALA A 625 -21.56 -8.51 -32.12
C ALA A 625 -21.51 -8.18 -33.62
N THR A 626 -21.57 -6.90 -34.01
CA THR A 626 -21.67 -6.47 -35.41
C THR A 626 -20.33 -6.11 -36.05
N GLY A 627 -19.32 -5.71 -35.26
CA GLY A 627 -18.02 -5.25 -35.78
C GLY A 627 -18.07 -3.91 -36.51
N GLU A 628 -19.09 -3.09 -36.25
CA GLU A 628 -19.31 -1.76 -36.86
C GLU A 628 -18.36 -0.66 -36.33
N ASP A 629 -18.42 0.54 -36.95
CA ASP A 629 -17.56 1.71 -36.69
C ASP A 629 -17.50 2.15 -35.21
N THR A 630 -16.29 2.26 -34.66
CA THR A 630 -16.03 2.65 -33.27
C THR A 630 -16.41 4.10 -32.96
N ASN A 631 -16.40 5.00 -33.95
CA ASN A 631 -16.74 6.42 -33.74
C ASN A 631 -18.22 6.61 -33.42
N VAL A 632 -19.11 5.87 -34.11
CA VAL A 632 -20.55 5.93 -33.83
C VAL A 632 -20.85 5.38 -32.44
N ARG A 633 -20.22 4.27 -32.06
CA ARG A 633 -20.33 3.71 -30.70
C ARG A 633 -19.97 4.73 -29.63
N ASP A 634 -18.82 5.39 -29.76
CA ASP A 634 -18.33 6.35 -28.77
C ASP A 634 -19.20 7.62 -28.73
N GLY A 635 -19.72 8.06 -29.89
CA GLY A 635 -20.72 9.11 -29.95
C GLY A 635 -22.03 8.73 -29.25
N LEU A 636 -22.51 7.49 -29.41
CA LEU A 636 -23.69 6.98 -28.69
C LEU A 636 -23.44 6.89 -27.17
N TYR A 637 -22.24 6.49 -26.74
CA TYR A 637 -21.86 6.54 -25.32
C TYR A 637 -21.94 7.95 -24.76
N ALA A 638 -21.46 8.95 -25.51
CA ALA A 638 -21.54 10.34 -25.13
C ALA A 638 -22.99 10.82 -25.02
N LEU A 639 -23.88 10.43 -25.95
CA LEU A 639 -25.31 10.76 -25.86
C LEU A 639 -25.96 10.22 -24.58
N VAL A 640 -25.67 8.97 -24.18
CA VAL A 640 -26.18 8.41 -22.92
C VAL A 640 -25.73 9.24 -21.71
N ALA A 641 -24.55 9.86 -21.78
CA ALA A 641 -23.97 10.66 -20.70
C ALA A 641 -24.37 12.15 -20.70
N GLU A 642 -25.27 12.58 -21.59
CA GLU A 642 -25.75 13.98 -21.70
C GLU A 642 -26.82 14.31 -20.64
N VAL A 643 -26.42 14.21 -19.37
CA VAL A 643 -27.24 14.46 -18.18
C VAL A 643 -26.56 15.49 -17.28
N LEU A 644 -27.35 16.17 -16.44
CA LEU A 644 -26.83 17.11 -15.45
C LEU A 644 -26.67 16.48 -14.06
N PHE A 645 -27.52 15.51 -13.73
CA PHE A 645 -27.50 14.80 -12.46
C PHE A 645 -27.60 13.30 -12.68
N VAL A 646 -26.96 12.56 -11.78
CA VAL A 646 -27.12 11.11 -11.59
C VAL A 646 -27.98 10.89 -10.35
N LYS A 647 -28.90 9.92 -10.41
CA LYS A 647 -29.77 9.57 -9.29
C LYS A 647 -29.00 8.74 -8.27
N ASP A 648 -29.19 8.99 -6.98
CA ASP A 648 -28.54 8.15 -5.97
C ASP A 648 -29.17 6.73 -5.97
N PRO A 649 -28.35 5.66 -6.04
CA PRO A 649 -28.82 4.28 -6.10
C PRO A 649 -29.40 3.77 -4.76
N ARG A 650 -29.06 4.42 -3.64
CA ARG A 650 -29.50 4.02 -2.29
C ARG A 650 -30.69 4.85 -1.80
N ASP A 651 -30.84 6.09 -2.25
CA ASP A 651 -31.94 7.00 -1.94
C ASP A 651 -32.45 7.74 -3.19
N THR A 652 -33.51 7.20 -3.79
CA THR A 652 -34.10 7.72 -5.04
C THR A 652 -34.63 9.16 -4.97
N GLN A 653 -34.71 9.78 -3.78
CA GLN A 653 -35.11 11.18 -3.62
C GLN A 653 -33.91 12.15 -3.63
N LYS A 654 -32.69 11.63 -3.80
CA LYS A 654 -31.46 12.41 -3.81
C LYS A 654 -30.67 12.26 -5.11
N PHE A 655 -29.83 13.26 -5.36
CA PHE A 655 -29.17 13.47 -6.64
C PHE A 655 -27.70 13.86 -6.45
N HIS A 656 -26.88 13.41 -7.39
CA HIS A 656 -25.48 13.78 -7.53
C HIS A 656 -25.34 14.63 -8.80
N PRO A 657 -24.71 15.82 -8.77
CA PRO A 657 -24.30 16.48 -9.99
C PRO A 657 -23.42 15.53 -10.81
N ARG A 658 -23.59 15.47 -12.13
CA ARG A 658 -22.69 14.71 -12.99
C ARG A 658 -21.34 15.42 -13.05
N ILE A 659 -20.25 14.71 -12.81
CA ILE A 659 -18.90 15.28 -12.83
C ILE A 659 -18.63 15.91 -14.20
N THR A 660 -18.06 17.12 -14.26
CA THR A 660 -17.79 17.86 -15.51
C THR A 660 -19.01 18.17 -16.39
N ALA A 661 -20.23 18.19 -15.82
CA ALA A 661 -21.46 18.46 -16.56
C ALA A 661 -21.47 19.81 -17.29
N GLN A 662 -20.64 20.77 -16.87
CA GLN A 662 -20.50 22.09 -17.52
C GLN A 662 -20.12 22.01 -19.00
N TYR A 663 -19.48 20.92 -19.43
CA TYR A 663 -19.09 20.72 -20.83
C TYR A 663 -20.17 20.07 -21.70
N THR A 664 -21.29 19.64 -21.11
CA THR A 664 -22.38 18.96 -21.83
C THR A 664 -23.24 19.94 -22.63
N TYR A 665 -23.91 19.46 -23.68
CA TYR A 665 -24.95 20.23 -24.37
C TYR A 665 -26.16 20.47 -23.48
N SER A 666 -26.43 19.49 -22.59
CA SER A 666 -27.44 19.62 -21.55
C SER A 666 -27.24 20.87 -20.68
N TYR A 667 -26.00 21.19 -20.27
CA TYR A 667 -25.69 22.41 -19.50
C TYR A 667 -25.77 23.67 -20.36
N LYS A 668 -25.25 23.63 -21.61
CA LYS A 668 -25.29 24.79 -22.52
C LYS A 668 -26.72 25.31 -22.74
N ALA A 669 -27.70 24.41 -22.75
CA ALA A 669 -29.12 24.72 -22.92
C ALA A 669 -29.83 25.26 -21.67
N LEU A 670 -29.15 25.39 -20.52
CA LEU A 670 -29.68 26.05 -19.33
C LEU A 670 -29.73 27.57 -19.49
N SER A 671 -30.61 28.23 -18.71
CA SER A 671 -30.58 29.68 -18.55
C SER A 671 -29.32 30.14 -17.80
N ASP A 672 -28.90 31.40 -17.96
CA ASP A 672 -27.71 31.92 -17.26
C ASP A 672 -27.88 31.87 -15.72
N SER A 673 -29.11 32.04 -15.23
CA SER A 673 -29.44 31.89 -13.80
C SER A 673 -29.27 30.46 -13.31
N ASP A 674 -29.72 29.47 -14.10
CA ASP A 674 -29.59 28.06 -13.75
C ASP A 674 -28.14 27.60 -13.85
N LYS A 675 -27.37 28.10 -14.83
CA LYS A 675 -25.93 27.85 -14.97
C LYS A 675 -25.17 28.32 -13.72
N TYR A 676 -25.36 29.57 -13.34
CA TYR A 676 -24.75 30.13 -12.12
C TYR A 676 -25.11 29.31 -10.87
N THR A 677 -26.38 28.92 -10.76
CA THR A 677 -26.85 28.12 -9.62
C THR A 677 -26.25 26.72 -9.61
N PHE A 678 -26.21 26.07 -10.77
CA PHE A 678 -25.63 24.74 -10.96
C PHE A 678 -24.13 24.74 -10.62
N ASP A 679 -23.36 25.71 -11.13
CA ASP A 679 -21.92 25.78 -10.89
C ASP A 679 -21.60 25.99 -9.41
N ARG A 680 -22.34 26.89 -8.74
CA ARG A 680 -22.19 27.07 -7.29
C ARG A 680 -22.51 25.78 -6.51
N LEU A 681 -23.58 25.07 -6.88
CA LEU A 681 -23.94 23.79 -6.26
C LEU A 681 -22.90 22.71 -6.52
N TYR A 682 -22.40 22.63 -7.75
CA TYR A 682 -21.36 21.71 -8.20
C TYR A 682 -20.07 21.92 -7.40
N ASP A 683 -19.59 23.17 -7.31
CA ASP A 683 -18.35 23.50 -6.61
C ASP A 683 -18.47 23.21 -5.11
N HIS A 684 -19.60 23.58 -4.51
CA HIS A 684 -19.88 23.25 -3.12
C HIS A 684 -19.92 21.73 -2.91
N PHE A 685 -20.59 20.99 -3.79
CA PHE A 685 -20.72 19.53 -3.69
C PHE A 685 -19.36 18.83 -3.73
N TYR A 686 -18.52 19.14 -4.72
CA TYR A 686 -17.27 18.41 -4.93
C TYR A 686 -16.10 18.88 -4.07
N TYR A 687 -16.05 20.15 -3.67
CA TYR A 687 -14.87 20.73 -3.02
C TYR A 687 -15.07 21.16 -1.56
N GLN A 688 -16.32 21.20 -1.06
CA GLN A 688 -16.61 21.70 0.30
C GLN A 688 -17.44 20.72 1.14
N ARG A 689 -18.61 20.31 0.64
CA ARG A 689 -19.66 19.58 1.39
C ARG A 689 -19.16 18.37 2.14
N HIS A 690 -18.21 17.65 1.55
CA HIS A 690 -17.82 16.32 2.03
C HIS A 690 -16.51 16.29 2.84
N ASN A 691 -15.77 17.41 2.97
CA ASN A 691 -14.42 17.38 3.54
C ASN A 691 -14.39 16.75 4.95
N TYR A 692 -15.27 17.20 5.85
CA TYR A 692 -15.38 16.61 7.19
C TYR A 692 -15.89 15.16 7.14
N PHE A 693 -16.94 14.91 6.37
CA PHE A 693 -17.56 13.58 6.25
C PHE A 693 -16.55 12.52 5.77
N TRP A 694 -15.80 12.79 4.71
CA TRP A 694 -14.80 11.86 4.19
C TRP A 694 -13.60 11.69 5.13
N SER A 695 -13.23 12.74 5.88
CA SER A 695 -12.22 12.63 6.93
C SER A 695 -12.65 11.60 7.99
N GLU A 696 -13.89 11.68 8.45
CA GLU A 696 -14.46 10.73 9.41
C GLU A 696 -14.51 9.31 8.84
N GLN A 697 -14.89 9.17 7.56
CA GLN A 697 -14.90 7.87 6.90
C GLN A 697 -13.51 7.22 6.86
N ALA A 698 -12.46 8.00 6.58
CA ALA A 698 -11.10 7.49 6.57
C ALA A 698 -10.60 7.17 8.00
N MET A 699 -10.88 8.03 8.97
CA MET A 699 -10.46 7.84 10.37
C MET A 699 -11.13 6.65 11.06
N GLN A 700 -12.30 6.22 10.60
CA GLN A 700 -12.93 4.98 11.08
C GLN A 700 -12.25 3.70 10.57
N LYS A 701 -11.42 3.80 9.53
CA LYS A 701 -10.83 2.64 8.82
C LYS A 701 -9.32 2.62 8.99
N LEU A 702 -8.63 3.65 8.51
CA LEU A 702 -7.18 3.67 8.35
C LEU A 702 -6.39 3.38 9.64
N PRO A 703 -6.73 3.93 10.83
CA PRO A 703 -5.93 3.69 12.04
C PRO A 703 -5.76 2.20 12.39
N ASP A 704 -6.85 1.44 12.40
CA ASP A 704 -6.84 0.01 12.71
C ASP A 704 -6.13 -0.81 11.63
N LEU A 705 -6.23 -0.37 10.37
CA LEU A 705 -5.61 -1.05 9.24
C LEU A 705 -4.09 -0.85 9.23
N ILE A 706 -3.61 0.39 9.35
CA ILE A 706 -2.17 0.68 9.31
C ILE A 706 -1.42 0.13 10.52
N THR A 707 -2.09 0.01 11.68
CA THR A 707 -1.50 -0.55 12.91
C THR A 707 -1.51 -2.08 12.95
N SER A 708 -2.23 -2.74 12.01
CA SER A 708 -2.25 -4.20 11.88
C SER A 708 -0.94 -4.80 11.32
N THR A 709 -0.04 -3.94 10.84
CA THR A 709 1.26 -4.30 10.29
C THR A 709 2.35 -3.35 10.79
N GLU A 710 3.60 -3.82 10.79
CA GLU A 710 4.77 -2.98 11.11
C GLU A 710 5.37 -2.32 9.86
N MET A 711 4.83 -2.56 8.67
CA MET A 711 5.42 -2.01 7.45
C MET A 711 5.25 -0.48 7.36
N LEU A 712 6.21 0.18 6.70
CA LEU A 712 6.15 1.60 6.42
C LEU A 712 5.05 1.93 5.39
N VAL A 713 4.13 2.81 5.78
CA VAL A 713 2.96 3.16 4.97
C VAL A 713 3.30 4.28 3.98
N CYS A 714 3.23 3.97 2.68
CA CYS A 714 3.32 4.95 1.61
C CYS A 714 1.96 5.05 0.93
N ALA A 715 1.34 6.21 0.96
CA ALA A 715 0.08 6.47 0.29
C ALA A 715 0.34 6.95 -1.13
N GLU A 716 -0.38 6.39 -2.10
CA GLU A 716 -0.58 7.08 -3.36
C GLU A 716 -1.81 7.99 -3.24
N ASP A 717 -1.53 9.29 -3.18
CA ASP A 717 -2.48 10.38 -3.03
C ASP A 717 -2.51 11.26 -4.29
N LEU A 718 -2.74 10.68 -5.47
CA LEU A 718 -2.88 11.42 -6.73
C LEU A 718 -4.35 11.61 -7.13
N GLY A 719 -4.57 12.44 -8.16
CA GLY A 719 -5.89 12.70 -8.75
C GLY A 719 -6.68 13.81 -8.06
N MET A 720 -8.01 13.68 -8.00
CA MET A 720 -8.89 14.67 -7.37
C MET A 720 -8.88 14.55 -5.84
N ILE A 721 -7.89 15.17 -5.20
CA ILE A 721 -7.61 15.07 -3.76
C ILE A 721 -8.49 16.05 -2.96
N PRO A 722 -9.39 15.58 -2.09
CA PRO A 722 -10.11 16.45 -1.15
C PRO A 722 -9.18 17.14 -0.15
N ALA A 723 -9.56 18.34 0.30
CA ALA A 723 -8.75 19.14 1.23
C ALA A 723 -8.49 18.44 2.59
N CYS A 724 -9.31 17.45 2.96
CA CYS A 724 -9.12 16.67 4.19
C CYS A 724 -8.04 15.58 4.08
N VAL A 725 -7.66 15.13 2.88
CA VAL A 725 -6.71 14.03 2.71
C VAL A 725 -5.32 14.37 3.26
N PRO A 726 -4.71 15.53 2.94
CA PRO A 726 -3.41 15.91 3.52
C PRO A 726 -3.45 16.00 5.05
N TYR A 727 -4.59 16.38 5.63
CA TYR A 727 -4.76 16.44 7.08
C TYR A 727 -4.75 15.05 7.71
N VAL A 728 -5.55 14.11 7.19
CA VAL A 728 -5.60 12.74 7.69
C VAL A 728 -4.25 12.04 7.52
N MET A 729 -3.61 12.18 6.37
CA MET A 729 -2.28 11.61 6.13
C MET A 729 -1.24 12.15 7.11
N LYS A 730 -1.27 13.46 7.41
CA LYS A 730 -0.41 14.08 8.40
C LYS A 730 -0.67 13.55 9.80
N GLN A 731 -1.93 13.36 10.20
CA GLN A 731 -2.28 12.79 11.51
C GLN A 731 -1.79 11.35 11.67
N LEU A 732 -1.84 10.57 10.59
CA LEU A 732 -1.43 9.16 10.58
C LEU A 732 0.05 8.95 10.22
N HIS A 733 0.80 10.03 9.99
CA HIS A 733 2.20 10.04 9.53
C HIS A 733 2.46 9.13 8.31
N MET A 734 1.52 9.11 7.36
CA MET A 734 1.65 8.36 6.11
C MET A 734 2.58 9.11 5.15
N LEU A 735 3.46 8.39 4.45
CA LEU A 735 4.31 9.01 3.43
C LEU A 735 3.48 9.31 2.20
N SER A 736 3.51 10.57 1.77
CA SER A 736 2.84 10.98 0.55
C SER A 736 3.66 10.67 -0.71
N LEU A 737 3.03 10.50 -1.87
CA LEU A 737 3.70 10.36 -3.15
C LEU A 737 3.87 11.74 -3.82
N GLU A 738 5.10 12.07 -4.19
CA GLU A 738 5.44 13.36 -4.82
C GLU A 738 6.06 13.13 -6.20
N ILE A 739 5.39 13.66 -7.23
CA ILE A 739 5.78 13.50 -8.64
C ILE A 739 5.92 14.87 -9.27
N GLN A 740 7.08 15.15 -9.87
CA GLN A 740 7.36 16.50 -10.35
C GLN A 740 6.43 16.97 -11.47
N ARG A 741 6.00 16.02 -12.31
CA ARG A 741 5.13 16.24 -13.46
C ARG A 741 3.64 16.21 -13.11
N MET A 742 3.30 15.96 -11.85
CA MET A 742 1.92 15.91 -11.35
C MET A 742 1.83 16.67 -10.01
N PRO A 743 2.02 18.00 -10.01
CA PRO A 743 1.96 18.79 -8.80
C PRO A 743 0.55 18.76 -8.19
N LYS A 744 0.47 18.73 -6.86
CA LYS A 744 -0.81 18.82 -6.12
C LYS A 744 -1.45 20.20 -6.17
N ASP A 745 -0.66 21.21 -6.52
CA ASP A 745 -1.12 22.57 -6.73
C ASP A 745 -1.54 22.70 -8.21
N PRO A 746 -2.85 22.75 -8.52
CA PRO A 746 -3.33 22.76 -9.90
C PRO A 746 -2.95 24.04 -10.66
N THR A 747 -2.43 25.05 -9.97
CA THR A 747 -1.93 26.29 -10.61
C THR A 747 -0.52 26.14 -11.18
N LYS A 748 0.16 25.03 -10.89
CA LYS A 748 1.53 24.75 -11.32
C LYS A 748 1.54 23.62 -12.34
N LYS A 749 2.40 23.75 -13.35
CA LYS A 749 2.68 22.65 -14.31
C LYS A 749 3.70 21.65 -13.78
N PHE A 750 4.69 22.14 -13.02
CA PHE A 750 5.74 21.32 -12.43
C PHE A 750 5.88 21.62 -10.94
N ALA A 751 6.02 20.56 -10.14
CA ALA A 751 6.34 20.70 -8.74
C ALA A 751 7.82 21.10 -8.56
N ASN A 752 8.12 21.77 -7.45
CA ASN A 752 9.50 22.08 -7.08
C ASN A 752 9.96 21.07 -6.02
N THR A 753 10.92 20.23 -6.38
CA THR A 753 11.41 19.13 -5.54
C THR A 753 12.02 19.60 -4.22
N ASN A 754 12.47 20.86 -4.12
CA ASN A 754 13.00 21.43 -2.88
C ASN A 754 11.93 21.66 -1.80
N TYR A 755 10.64 21.70 -2.18
CA TYR A 755 9.53 21.93 -1.26
C TYR A 755 8.74 20.66 -0.94
N TYR A 756 9.22 19.48 -1.38
CA TYR A 756 8.58 18.23 -1.01
C TYR A 756 8.61 18.03 0.50
N PRO A 757 7.50 17.55 1.10
CA PRO A 757 7.46 17.27 2.53
C PRO A 757 8.43 16.14 2.89
N TYR A 758 9.03 16.18 4.07
CA TYR A 758 9.98 15.13 4.50
C TYR A 758 9.32 13.74 4.52
N LEU A 759 8.09 13.62 5.03
CA LEU A 759 7.32 12.37 5.00
C LEU A 759 6.70 12.14 3.62
N SER A 760 7.55 11.89 2.63
CA SER A 760 7.14 11.54 1.27
C SER A 760 8.10 10.58 0.57
N VAL A 761 7.57 10.00 -0.50
CA VAL A 761 8.30 9.29 -1.55
C VAL A 761 8.38 10.20 -2.76
N ALA A 762 9.57 10.69 -3.10
CA ALA A 762 9.81 11.39 -4.36
C ALA A 762 10.06 10.39 -5.49
N THR A 763 9.40 10.59 -6.63
CA THR A 763 9.68 9.82 -7.86
C THR A 763 9.56 10.71 -9.11
N THR A 764 10.27 10.34 -10.18
CA THR A 764 10.15 10.94 -11.51
C THR A 764 8.88 10.50 -12.26
N SER A 765 8.47 9.25 -12.04
CA SER A 765 7.37 8.56 -12.73
C SER A 765 6.82 7.42 -11.89
N THR A 766 5.57 7.00 -12.14
CA THR A 766 5.07 5.67 -11.76
C THR A 766 5.07 4.74 -12.99
N HIS A 767 4.62 3.50 -12.81
CA HIS A 767 4.48 2.53 -13.90
C HIS A 767 3.38 2.93 -14.92
N ASP A 768 2.45 3.81 -14.54
CA ASP A 768 1.36 4.34 -15.37
C ASP A 768 1.78 5.52 -16.25
N MET A 769 2.94 6.09 -15.98
CA MET A 769 3.44 7.28 -16.66
C MET A 769 4.49 6.90 -17.71
N SER A 770 4.72 7.80 -18.67
CA SER A 770 5.89 7.74 -19.54
C SER A 770 7.18 7.87 -18.72
N THR A 771 8.24 7.20 -19.16
CA THR A 771 9.59 7.36 -18.56
C THR A 771 10.09 8.78 -18.75
N LEU A 772 11.17 9.16 -18.06
CA LEU A 772 11.74 10.49 -18.18
C LEU A 772 12.07 10.85 -19.64
N ARG A 773 12.63 9.90 -20.38
CA ARG A 773 12.98 10.07 -21.79
C ARG A 773 11.75 10.09 -22.68
N GLY A 774 10.81 9.16 -22.48
CA GLY A 774 9.56 9.14 -23.23
C GLY A 774 8.80 10.46 -23.10
N TRP A 775 8.67 10.96 -21.87
CA TRP A 775 8.02 12.24 -21.59
C TRP A 775 8.68 13.45 -22.24
N TRP A 776 10.01 13.49 -22.26
CA TRP A 776 10.77 14.58 -22.89
C TRP A 776 10.45 14.73 -24.38
N GLU A 777 10.10 13.61 -25.03
CA GLU A 777 9.84 13.54 -26.47
C GLU A 777 8.34 13.66 -26.81
N GLU A 778 7.44 13.59 -25.81
CA GLU A 778 5.98 13.64 -25.99
C GLU A 778 5.45 15.03 -26.37
N ASP A 779 5.96 16.10 -25.73
CA ASP A 779 5.46 17.48 -25.94
C ASP A 779 6.61 18.49 -25.96
N GLY A 780 6.82 19.10 -27.13
CA GLY A 780 7.89 20.07 -27.34
C GLY A 780 7.73 21.39 -26.57
N GLU A 781 6.50 21.84 -26.32
CA GLU A 781 6.23 23.06 -25.57
C GLU A 781 6.48 22.83 -24.07
N LEU A 782 5.96 21.73 -23.52
CA LEU A 782 6.20 21.34 -22.12
C LEU A 782 7.69 21.09 -21.86
N ARG A 783 8.38 20.41 -22.79
CA ARG A 783 9.83 20.22 -22.75
C ARG A 783 10.57 21.55 -22.66
N GLN A 784 10.24 22.51 -23.55
CA GLN A 784 10.89 23.81 -23.57
C GLN A 784 10.69 24.58 -22.27
N GLN A 785 9.45 24.58 -21.75
CA GLN A 785 9.10 25.20 -20.48
C GLN A 785 9.89 24.57 -19.32
N TYR A 786 9.96 23.24 -19.25
CA TYR A 786 10.72 22.54 -18.22
C TYR A 786 12.22 22.86 -18.29
N TYR A 787 12.80 22.84 -19.50
CA TYR A 787 14.23 23.13 -19.72
C TYR A 787 14.62 24.52 -19.20
N ASN A 788 13.79 25.54 -19.47
CA ASN A 788 14.08 26.90 -19.01
C ASN A 788 13.71 27.13 -17.56
N GLN A 789 12.51 26.73 -17.14
CA GLN A 789 11.94 27.12 -15.84
C GLN A 789 12.36 26.19 -14.70
N VAL A 790 12.50 24.88 -14.97
CA VAL A 790 12.84 23.88 -13.94
C VAL A 790 14.33 23.59 -13.91
N LEU A 791 14.96 23.41 -15.07
CA LEU A 791 16.42 23.16 -15.16
C LEU A 791 17.26 24.44 -15.17
N GLY A 792 16.64 25.61 -15.32
CA GLY A 792 17.34 26.90 -15.36
C GLY A 792 18.29 27.04 -16.55
N LYS A 793 18.03 26.35 -17.66
CA LYS A 793 18.86 26.37 -18.87
C LYS A 793 18.37 27.42 -19.85
N TRP A 794 19.28 27.95 -20.67
CA TRP A 794 18.99 28.97 -21.66
C TRP A 794 18.94 28.39 -23.07
N GLY A 795 18.17 29.00 -23.96
CA GLY A 795 18.04 28.56 -25.36
C GLY A 795 17.01 27.45 -25.58
N GLU A 796 17.07 26.87 -26.78
CA GLU A 796 16.18 25.79 -27.21
C GLU A 796 16.52 24.48 -26.47
N ALA A 797 15.48 23.80 -25.99
CA ALA A 797 15.63 22.51 -25.33
C ALA A 797 16.05 21.45 -26.35
N PRO A 798 17.07 20.62 -26.07
CA PRO A 798 17.45 19.51 -26.95
C PRO A 798 16.26 18.61 -27.26
N MET A 799 16.15 18.16 -28.52
CA MET A 799 15.03 17.30 -28.95
C MET A 799 14.97 16.02 -28.14
N TYR A 800 16.11 15.40 -27.87
CA TYR A 800 16.25 14.16 -27.11
C TYR A 800 16.68 14.43 -25.67
N ALA A 801 16.26 13.55 -24.76
CA ALA A 801 16.71 13.55 -23.37
C ALA A 801 18.15 13.03 -23.29
N GLU A 802 19.11 13.93 -23.50
CA GLU A 802 20.53 13.60 -23.41
C GLU A 802 20.93 13.12 -22.00
N PRO A 803 21.95 12.25 -21.85
CA PRO A 803 22.32 11.66 -20.56
C PRO A 803 22.56 12.72 -19.46
N TRP A 804 23.10 13.88 -19.82
CA TRP A 804 23.33 14.98 -18.89
C TRP A 804 22.04 15.69 -18.44
N ILE A 805 21.00 15.73 -19.28
CA ILE A 805 19.66 16.24 -18.92
C ILE A 805 19.05 15.29 -17.89
N CYS A 806 19.04 14.00 -18.21
CA CYS A 806 18.58 12.95 -17.31
C CYS A 806 19.29 12.99 -15.95
N SER A 807 20.63 13.10 -15.97
CA SER A 807 21.45 13.21 -14.76
C SER A 807 21.08 14.43 -13.91
N ASN A 808 20.78 15.59 -14.52
CA ASN A 808 20.34 16.78 -13.79
C ASN A 808 18.97 16.57 -13.13
N ILE A 809 18.02 15.96 -13.86
CA ILE A 809 16.68 15.70 -13.34
C ILE A 809 16.74 14.69 -12.19
N VAL A 810 17.46 13.58 -12.36
CA VAL A 810 17.71 12.60 -11.29
C VAL A 810 18.36 13.26 -10.08
N ARG A 811 19.39 14.09 -10.27
CA ARG A 811 20.04 14.83 -9.19
C ARG A 811 19.07 15.75 -8.45
N ASN A 812 18.18 16.46 -9.14
CA ASN A 812 17.18 17.33 -8.51
C ASN A 812 16.18 16.55 -7.64
N HIS A 813 15.81 15.32 -8.03
CA HIS A 813 14.96 14.44 -7.23
C HIS A 813 15.70 13.88 -6.02
N LEU A 814 17.00 13.57 -6.16
CA LEU A 814 17.84 13.14 -5.05
C LEU A 814 18.08 14.27 -4.03
N TRP A 815 18.11 15.53 -4.43
CA TRP A 815 18.19 16.67 -3.49
C TRP A 815 16.91 16.93 -2.70
N ALA A 816 15.78 16.33 -3.07
CA ALA A 816 14.49 16.57 -2.42
C ALA A 816 14.55 16.31 -0.89
N PRO A 817 13.74 17.00 -0.07
CA PRO A 817 13.64 16.71 1.36
C PRO A 817 13.09 15.32 1.70
N SER A 818 12.40 14.66 0.76
CA SER A 818 11.72 13.37 0.93
C SER A 818 12.60 12.29 1.58
N ILE A 819 12.05 11.62 2.60
CA ILE A 819 12.67 10.50 3.31
C ILE A 819 13.03 9.35 2.36
N LEU A 820 12.22 9.09 1.34
CA LEU A 820 12.51 8.15 0.26
C LEU A 820 12.53 8.88 -1.09
N THR A 821 13.55 8.62 -1.92
CA THR A 821 13.52 8.95 -3.35
C THR A 821 13.66 7.65 -4.12
N ILE A 822 12.58 7.19 -4.76
CA ILE A 822 12.54 5.90 -5.47
C ILE A 822 12.26 6.20 -6.94
N LEU A 823 13.20 5.86 -7.82
CA LEU A 823 13.07 6.14 -9.26
C LEU A 823 12.89 4.83 -10.05
N PRO A 824 12.12 4.83 -11.15
CA PRO A 824 12.08 3.70 -12.07
C PRO A 824 13.48 3.32 -12.57
N LEU A 825 13.75 2.03 -12.78
CA LEU A 825 15.05 1.58 -13.32
C LEU A 825 15.39 2.29 -14.64
N GLN A 826 14.39 2.51 -15.50
CA GLN A 826 14.56 3.18 -16.79
C GLN A 826 15.14 4.60 -16.64
N ASP A 827 14.68 5.32 -15.61
CA ASP A 827 15.15 6.67 -15.31
C ASP A 827 16.57 6.65 -14.72
N TRP A 828 16.92 5.63 -13.93
CA TRP A 828 18.30 5.40 -13.51
C TRP A 828 19.23 5.11 -14.69
N LEU A 829 18.84 4.23 -15.62
CA LEU A 829 19.64 3.90 -16.81
C LEU A 829 19.78 5.10 -17.76
N SER A 830 18.80 6.00 -17.79
CA SER A 830 18.77 7.13 -18.72
C SER A 830 19.94 8.11 -18.62
N ILE A 831 20.65 8.13 -17.48
CA ILE A 831 21.80 9.01 -17.22
C ILE A 831 23.07 8.60 -17.96
N ASP A 832 23.06 7.45 -18.64
CA ASP A 832 24.20 6.91 -19.36
C ASP A 832 23.80 6.49 -20.77
N GLY A 833 24.51 7.03 -21.77
CA GLY A 833 24.21 6.83 -23.18
C GLY A 833 24.45 5.42 -23.69
N GLU A 834 25.35 4.67 -23.05
CA GLU A 834 25.78 3.34 -23.50
C GLU A 834 24.88 2.22 -22.96
N ILE A 835 24.33 2.40 -21.76
CA ILE A 835 23.55 1.35 -21.08
C ILE A 835 22.04 1.46 -21.31
N ARG A 836 21.51 2.64 -21.65
CA ARG A 836 20.07 2.86 -21.84
C ARG A 836 19.56 2.22 -23.14
N ARG A 837 18.24 2.03 -23.27
CA ARG A 837 17.64 1.56 -24.54
C ARG A 837 17.84 2.59 -25.66
N VAL A 838 17.88 2.14 -26.91
CA VAL A 838 17.94 3.07 -28.05
C VAL A 838 16.64 3.86 -28.14
N ASN A 839 15.50 3.17 -28.24
CA ASN A 839 14.17 3.77 -28.33
C ASN A 839 13.54 3.98 -26.92
N PRO A 840 13.25 5.22 -26.50
CA PRO A 840 12.57 5.51 -25.24
C PRO A 840 11.18 4.88 -25.11
N HIS A 841 10.46 4.71 -26.23
CA HIS A 841 9.09 4.19 -26.17
C HIS A 841 9.03 2.70 -25.76
N ASP A 842 10.13 1.96 -25.96
CA ASP A 842 10.26 0.56 -25.52
C ASP A 842 10.48 0.43 -24.00
N GLU A 843 10.66 1.56 -23.30
CA GLU A 843 10.89 1.60 -21.84
C GLU A 843 9.59 1.66 -21.03
N ARG A 844 8.44 1.95 -21.69
CA ARG A 844 7.16 2.17 -21.02
C ARG A 844 6.57 0.86 -20.51
N ILE A 845 6.10 0.86 -19.27
CA ILE A 845 5.50 -0.32 -18.62
C ILE A 845 4.00 -0.43 -18.89
N ASN A 846 3.28 0.70 -18.80
CA ASN A 846 1.82 0.76 -18.98
C ASN A 846 1.35 2.02 -19.71
N VAL A 847 0.20 1.91 -20.36
CA VAL A 847 -0.58 3.02 -20.91
C VAL A 847 -2.00 2.95 -20.32
N PRO A 848 -2.32 3.74 -19.27
CA PRO A 848 -3.62 3.68 -18.57
C PRO A 848 -4.85 3.89 -19.47
N ALA A 849 -4.70 4.69 -20.54
CA ALA A 849 -5.76 4.90 -21.52
C ALA A 849 -6.14 3.64 -22.31
N ASN A 850 -5.29 2.59 -22.28
CA ASN A 850 -5.59 1.29 -22.86
C ASN A 850 -5.93 0.29 -21.73
N PRO A 851 -7.22 0.00 -21.46
CA PRO A 851 -7.63 -0.91 -20.38
C PRO A 851 -7.21 -2.38 -20.62
N ARG A 852 -6.75 -2.73 -21.83
CA ARG A 852 -6.20 -4.04 -22.19
C ARG A 852 -4.73 -3.91 -22.63
N HIS A 853 -3.94 -3.10 -21.92
CA HIS A 853 -2.51 -3.00 -22.17
C HIS A 853 -1.79 -4.30 -21.79
N TYR A 854 -0.79 -4.69 -22.59
CA TYR A 854 0.00 -5.89 -22.34
C TYR A 854 1.25 -5.55 -21.51
N TRP A 855 1.27 -5.98 -20.24
CA TRP A 855 2.33 -5.68 -19.27
C TRP A 855 3.56 -6.58 -19.45
N ARG A 856 4.35 -6.32 -20.49
CA ARG A 856 5.46 -7.20 -20.90
C ARG A 856 6.85 -6.55 -20.97
N TYR A 857 6.96 -5.32 -20.44
CA TYR A 857 8.26 -4.64 -20.36
C TYR A 857 9.27 -5.52 -19.64
N ARG A 858 10.46 -5.63 -20.23
CA ARG A 858 11.57 -6.44 -19.73
C ARG A 858 12.88 -5.67 -19.82
N MET A 859 13.79 -5.87 -18.87
CA MET A 859 15.13 -5.30 -18.94
C MET A 859 15.83 -5.77 -20.24
N HIS A 860 16.42 -4.84 -20.99
CA HIS A 860 17.17 -5.19 -22.21
C HIS A 860 18.55 -5.80 -21.90
N ILE A 861 19.12 -5.45 -20.74
CA ILE A 861 20.35 -6.05 -20.20
C ILE A 861 20.03 -7.04 -19.07
N THR A 862 20.95 -7.97 -18.81
CA THR A 862 20.85 -8.86 -17.65
C THR A 862 21.28 -8.17 -16.36
N LEU A 863 20.84 -8.68 -15.21
CA LEU A 863 21.28 -8.23 -13.89
C LEU A 863 22.79 -8.44 -13.70
N GLU A 864 23.36 -9.49 -14.28
CA GLU A 864 24.82 -9.71 -14.32
C GLU A 864 25.54 -8.59 -15.09
N GLN A 865 25.04 -8.22 -16.26
CA GLN A 865 25.59 -7.10 -17.05
C GLN A 865 25.46 -5.76 -16.30
N LEU A 866 24.31 -5.53 -15.65
CA LEU A 866 24.09 -4.34 -14.83
C LEU A 866 25.07 -4.27 -13.66
N LEU A 867 25.29 -5.39 -12.95
CA LEU A 867 26.26 -5.48 -11.86
C LEU A 867 27.71 -5.25 -12.34
N ALA A 868 28.06 -5.74 -13.52
CA ALA A 868 29.38 -5.59 -14.12
C ALA A 868 29.64 -4.20 -14.76
N SER A 869 28.62 -3.34 -14.85
CA SER A 869 28.74 -2.00 -15.45
C SER A 869 29.36 -0.97 -14.49
N ASP A 870 30.65 -1.14 -14.17
CA ASP A 870 31.36 -0.37 -13.13
C ASP A 870 31.26 1.15 -13.29
N ASP A 871 31.45 1.68 -14.51
CA ASP A 871 31.38 3.12 -14.78
C ASP A 871 29.99 3.70 -14.50
N PHE A 872 28.94 3.01 -14.95
CA PHE A 872 27.56 3.39 -14.69
C PHE A 872 27.25 3.30 -13.19
N ASN A 873 27.62 2.21 -12.54
CA ASN A 873 27.39 1.98 -11.12
C ASN A 873 28.10 3.04 -10.26
N GLN A 874 29.29 3.47 -10.66
CA GLN A 874 30.02 4.56 -10.00
C GLN A 874 29.33 5.92 -10.19
N LYS A 875 28.74 6.21 -11.36
CA LYS A 875 27.93 7.42 -11.58
C LYS A 875 26.72 7.46 -10.65
N VAL A 876 25.96 6.37 -10.57
CA VAL A 876 24.80 6.24 -9.66
C VAL A 876 25.22 6.45 -8.20
N ARG A 877 26.28 5.74 -7.76
CA ARG A 877 26.82 5.85 -6.40
C ARG A 877 27.26 7.28 -6.07
N SER A 878 27.89 7.97 -7.02
CA SER A 878 28.35 9.35 -6.83
C SER A 878 27.17 10.31 -6.67
N LEU A 879 26.13 10.19 -7.49
CA LEU A 879 24.91 11.00 -7.36
C LEU A 879 24.22 10.81 -6.01
N ILE A 880 24.09 9.57 -5.54
CA ILE A 880 23.49 9.26 -4.24
C ILE A 880 24.33 9.85 -3.10
N LYS A 881 25.65 9.65 -3.14
CA LYS A 881 26.56 10.18 -2.12
C LYS A 881 26.59 11.71 -2.08
N GLU A 882 26.63 12.37 -3.22
CA GLU A 882 26.65 13.84 -3.34
C GLU A 882 25.42 14.51 -2.72
N THR A 883 24.29 13.81 -2.72
CA THR A 883 23.00 14.31 -2.20
C THR A 883 22.71 13.86 -0.76
N GLY A 884 23.66 13.18 -0.10
CA GLY A 884 23.55 12.76 1.30
C GLY A 884 22.54 11.65 1.56
N ARG A 885 22.37 10.73 0.59
CA ARG A 885 21.46 9.57 0.66
C ARG A 885 22.16 8.24 0.82
#